data_AF-A0A3A5JH23-F1
#
_entry.id   AF-A0A3A5JH23-F1
#
_cell.length_a   1.000
_cell.length_b   1.000
_cell.length_c   1.000
_cell.angle_alpha   90.00
_cell.angle_beta   90.00
_cell.angle_gamma   90.00
#
_symmetry.space_group_name_H-M   'P 1'
#
loop_
_entity.id
_entity.type
_entity.pdbx_description
1 polymer ?
#
loop_
_entity_poly.entity_id
_entity_poly.type
_entity_poly.pdbx_seq_one_letter_code
_entity_poly.pdbx_strand_id
1 'polypeptide(L)'
;MTRGNANDRDDGVWLSRRRLLGATGALAGAGYLASAGGRAQTTSTIELGGEIAGWRGRSPEEIADETNPTLRLEAGQEYRVTWTNLDGFGHNIALLDDDGGVLERTSVMSEEGESQSLTFTASEAMAEYVCEPHEGSMRGTISFGNETVTETTTESDSDPVVPEGPTVALDRIAGGFEVPTDFAAPPGDGRRFVLDLPGQVYVHTDDGLREEPFLDVGDRLAELTAERGLLGIAFHPEFADNGRFYLRYSAPLADDAPAEFSHTEVLAEFTVNEDGTGTDPDSERVLLAIDEPTPYHNGGAITFGPDGYLYASYGDGGSPKDMGPGHAEDWYDANGGGNGQDVTENLLGSVLRIDVDGESDGNPYAIPEDNPLVGQEGLDEHFAWGFRNPWRMGFSNGELYVADVGQSRYEEVNRVVKGGNYGWNVREGTHCFGTENVSDVPEECPDSTPPDVRGGEPLRDPVVEYPHQRDGEFIGISVVGGYIYGNDAIPGLEGKYVFGDYSQKGNPRGSLFAATPTEDGQWDFSELRIAGAESGAVEGYLIAIGRDETGDLYALTSAGDLGGAVHRITAAEGEAASSTAAGTQNATAATGSTGTAPTSSTAGTASTAGPTTGSGTTGAVTDRRTSAATDTSRTATGRGTSTGATASNPRTDGSGASATGDTNGSGGNASGDTTATDGPGFGVLAALAGVAGLAARRLGRDK
;
A
#
# COMPACT_ATOMS: atom_id res chain seq x y z
N MET A 1 -28.07 36.44 -52.57
CA MET A 1 -29.52 36.81 -52.59
C MET A 1 -30.26 35.63 -51.99
N THR A 2 -31.24 35.76 -51.10
CA THR A 2 -32.18 36.88 -50.87
C THR A 2 -32.35 37.17 -49.35
N ARG A 3 -33.10 38.22 -48.95
CA ARG A 3 -33.34 38.64 -47.55
C ARG A 3 -34.79 38.36 -47.09
N GLY A 4 -35.00 38.36 -45.76
CA GLY A 4 -36.30 38.47 -45.08
C GLY A 4 -36.17 38.06 -43.61
N ASN A 5 -36.15 38.88 -42.55
CA ASN A 5 -36.45 40.31 -42.24
C ASN A 5 -37.71 40.51 -41.36
N ALA A 6 -37.49 40.51 -40.04
CA ALA A 6 -38.20 41.16 -38.92
C ALA A 6 -39.71 41.54 -38.96
N ASN A 7 -40.40 41.21 -37.86
CA ASN A 7 -41.31 42.05 -37.06
C ASN A 7 -41.19 41.52 -35.60
N ASP A 8 -41.08 42.27 -34.49
CA ASP A 8 -41.55 43.61 -34.05
C ASP A 8 -42.84 43.57 -33.20
N ARG A 9 -42.70 43.82 -31.87
CA ARG A 9 -43.56 44.70 -31.03
C ARG A 9 -43.24 44.68 -29.52
N ASP A 10 -43.27 45.88 -28.93
CA ASP A 10 -43.24 46.17 -27.48
C ASP A 10 -44.65 46.29 -26.85
N ASP A 11 -44.67 46.37 -25.50
CA ASP A 11 -45.51 47.23 -24.61
C ASP A 11 -46.16 46.49 -23.40
N GLY A 12 -46.17 47.11 -22.20
CA GLY A 12 -47.03 46.62 -21.09
C GLY A 12 -46.70 46.89 -19.60
N VAL A 13 -46.09 48.02 -19.20
CA VAL A 13 -45.70 48.35 -17.80
C VAL A 13 -46.83 48.28 -16.74
N TRP A 14 -46.52 47.80 -15.52
CA TRP A 14 -47.15 48.25 -14.25
C TRP A 14 -46.14 48.34 -13.07
N LEU A 15 -46.51 49.07 -12.01
CA LEU A 15 -45.67 49.53 -10.87
C LEU A 15 -45.99 48.74 -9.57
N SER A 16 -45.18 48.68 -8.50
CA SER A 16 -44.86 49.84 -7.63
C SER A 16 -43.93 49.57 -6.41
N ARG A 17 -42.78 50.28 -6.38
CA ARG A 17 -42.16 51.03 -5.24
C ARG A 17 -42.12 50.45 -3.79
N ARG A 18 -40.90 50.43 -3.23
CA ARG A 18 -40.42 51.29 -2.09
C ARG A 18 -38.87 51.18 -1.95
N ARG A 19 -38.12 52.31 -2.02
CA ARG A 19 -37.46 53.04 -0.90
C ARG A 19 -36.19 52.34 -0.33
N LEU A 20 -35.08 53.04 -0.03
CA LEU A 20 -34.70 54.45 -0.26
C LEU A 20 -33.16 54.58 -0.18
N LEU A 21 -32.51 55.21 -1.17
CA LEU A 21 -31.13 55.69 -1.05
C LEU A 21 -31.10 57.13 -0.51
N GLY A 22 -30.14 57.42 0.37
CA GLY A 22 -29.96 58.74 0.97
C GLY A 22 -28.48 59.14 1.03
N ALA A 23 -28.08 60.08 0.17
CA ALA A 23 -26.86 60.88 0.34
C ALA A 23 -27.13 61.99 1.40
N THR A 24 -26.23 62.91 1.78
CA THR A 24 -25.08 63.55 1.09
C THR A 24 -24.24 64.29 2.15
N GLY A 25 -22.98 64.67 1.86
CA GLY A 25 -22.17 65.38 2.89
C GLY A 25 -20.90 66.09 2.42
N ALA A 26 -20.93 66.85 1.32
CA ALA A 26 -19.78 67.66 0.89
C ALA A 26 -19.91 69.15 1.32
N LEU A 27 -18.92 69.67 2.03
CA LEU A 27 -18.71 71.11 2.26
C LEU A 27 -17.21 71.43 2.21
N ALA A 28 -16.87 72.58 1.63
CA ALA A 28 -15.49 73.04 1.50
C ALA A 28 -15.19 74.18 2.47
N GLY A 29 -13.99 74.19 3.05
CA GLY A 29 -13.47 75.27 3.88
C GLY A 29 -11.97 75.09 4.14
N ALA A 30 -11.15 76.08 3.76
CA ALA A 30 -9.70 76.01 3.94
C ALA A 30 -9.29 76.48 5.34
N GLY A 31 -8.38 75.75 5.98
CA GLY A 31 -7.79 76.07 7.30
C GLY A 31 -6.35 75.59 7.38
N TYR A 32 -5.48 76.38 8.00
CA TYR A 32 -4.02 76.19 7.98
C TYR A 32 -3.54 75.16 9.03
N LEU A 33 -2.61 74.30 8.60
CA LEU A 33 -1.57 73.58 9.37
C LEU A 33 -1.82 73.25 10.87
N ALA A 34 -1.92 71.94 11.14
CA ALA A 34 -1.36 71.32 12.34
C ALA A 34 -0.78 69.94 11.95
N SER A 35 0.43 69.62 12.40
CA SER A 35 1.18 68.43 11.94
C SER A 35 1.14 67.28 12.94
N ALA A 36 0.59 66.14 12.53
CA ALA A 36 0.80 64.83 13.16
C ALA A 36 0.79 63.76 12.06
N GLY A 37 1.92 63.05 11.89
CA GLY A 37 2.07 62.04 10.85
C GLY A 37 1.60 60.68 11.33
N GLY A 38 0.31 60.37 11.15
CA GLY A 38 -0.17 58.99 11.21
C GLY A 38 0.22 58.26 9.91
N ARG A 39 1.00 57.19 10.00
CA ARG A 39 1.07 56.19 8.92
C ARG A 39 -0.29 55.51 8.84
N ALA A 40 -0.83 55.35 7.62
CA ALA A 40 -1.79 54.29 7.40
C ALA A 40 -1.01 52.97 7.44
N GLN A 41 -1.44 52.01 8.26
CA GLN A 41 -0.98 50.63 8.11
C GLN A 41 -1.62 50.09 6.84
N THR A 42 -0.78 49.59 5.93
CA THR A 42 -1.21 48.85 4.74
C THR A 42 -1.14 47.37 5.08
N THR A 43 -2.28 46.69 5.07
CA THR A 43 -2.32 45.22 5.18
C THR A 43 -1.51 44.61 4.04
N SER A 44 -0.54 43.76 4.34
CA SER A 44 0.14 42.95 3.33
C SER A 44 -0.66 41.68 3.04
N THR A 45 -0.75 41.27 1.78
CA THR A 45 -1.38 39.99 1.40
C THR A 45 -0.30 38.93 1.19
N ILE A 46 -0.57 37.73 1.69
CA ILE A 46 0.12 36.47 1.38
C ILE A 46 -0.94 35.57 0.74
N GLU A 47 -0.58 34.82 -0.31
CA GLU A 47 -1.47 33.86 -0.96
C GLU A 47 -0.82 32.48 -0.99
N LEU A 48 -1.56 31.47 -0.52
CA LEU A 48 -1.16 30.06 -0.48
C LEU A 48 -2.17 29.20 -1.25
N GLY A 49 -1.76 27.99 -1.61
CA GLY A 49 -2.64 26.87 -1.90
C GLY A 49 -2.50 25.79 -0.82
N GLY A 50 -3.60 25.23 -0.35
CA GLY A 50 -3.62 24.05 0.51
C GLY A 50 -3.82 22.80 -0.33
N GLU A 51 -2.84 21.89 -0.30
CA GLU A 51 -2.93 20.51 -0.75
C GLU A 51 -2.27 19.62 0.31
N ILE A 52 -2.68 18.36 0.49
CA ILE A 52 -2.10 17.49 1.55
C ILE A 52 -0.57 17.30 1.37
N ALA A 53 -0.04 17.46 0.16
CA ALA A 53 1.41 17.44 -0.10
C ALA A 53 2.18 18.68 0.44
N GLY A 54 1.49 19.66 1.04
CA GLY A 54 2.06 20.83 1.70
C GLY A 54 1.47 22.15 1.21
N TRP A 55 1.71 23.23 1.95
CA TRP A 55 1.28 24.58 1.54
C TRP A 55 2.08 25.05 0.32
N ARG A 56 1.42 25.26 -0.82
CA ARG A 56 2.03 25.88 -2.00
C ARG A 56 2.05 27.39 -1.86
N GLY A 57 3.21 28.02 -1.80
CA GLY A 57 3.30 29.47 -1.88
C GLY A 57 2.90 30.00 -3.27
N ARG A 58 2.16 31.11 -3.31
CA ARG A 58 1.66 31.73 -4.57
C ARG A 58 1.91 33.24 -4.67
N SER A 59 1.88 33.94 -3.54
CA SER A 59 2.13 35.39 -3.48
C SER A 59 2.63 35.76 -2.08
N PRO A 60 3.65 36.64 -1.94
CA PRO A 60 4.35 37.35 -3.01
C PRO A 60 5.29 36.44 -3.82
N GLU A 61 5.97 36.99 -4.82
CA GLU A 61 6.83 36.25 -5.76
C GLU A 61 7.98 35.52 -5.04
N GLU A 62 8.44 36.05 -3.90
CA GLU A 62 9.48 35.48 -3.05
C GLU A 62 9.11 34.18 -2.31
N ILE A 63 7.87 33.70 -2.43
CA ILE A 63 7.44 32.37 -1.93
C ILE A 63 6.79 31.50 -3.03
N ALA A 64 6.77 31.95 -4.28
CA ALA A 64 6.00 31.29 -5.34
C ALA A 64 6.55 29.88 -5.66
N ASP A 65 5.65 28.91 -5.78
CA ASP A 65 5.91 27.48 -6.05
C ASP A 65 6.68 26.72 -4.94
N GLU A 66 7.09 27.38 -3.85
CA GLU A 66 7.67 26.72 -2.66
C GLU A 66 6.63 25.86 -1.93
N THR A 67 7.08 24.73 -1.35
CA THR A 67 6.29 23.93 -0.39
C THR A 67 6.63 24.35 1.03
N ASN A 68 5.62 24.65 1.85
CA ASN A 68 5.73 25.13 3.22
C ASN A 68 6.67 26.34 3.40
N PRO A 69 6.52 27.41 2.58
CA PRO A 69 7.41 28.57 2.58
C PRO A 69 7.52 29.28 3.93
N THR A 70 8.71 29.72 4.31
CA THR A 70 8.89 30.55 5.52
C THR A 70 8.24 31.92 5.33
N LEU A 71 7.19 32.22 6.10
CA LEU A 71 6.52 33.52 6.07
C LEU A 71 7.38 34.56 6.80
N ARG A 72 7.98 35.46 6.03
CA ARG A 72 8.83 36.56 6.53
C ARG A 72 7.97 37.79 6.87
N LEU A 73 7.80 38.07 8.17
CA LEU A 73 6.88 39.08 8.69
C LEU A 73 7.61 40.27 9.37
N GLU A 74 6.95 41.43 9.38
CA GLU A 74 7.33 42.58 10.23
C GLU A 74 6.45 42.66 11.48
N ALA A 75 7.06 42.65 12.67
CA ALA A 75 6.33 42.68 13.93
C ALA A 75 5.51 43.97 14.10
N GLY A 76 4.23 43.83 14.43
CA GLY A 76 3.26 44.94 14.52
C GLY A 76 2.69 45.42 13.18
N GLN A 77 2.97 44.73 12.07
CA GLN A 77 2.28 44.92 10.79
C GLN A 77 1.07 43.99 10.68
N GLU A 78 0.02 44.46 10.02
CA GLU A 78 -1.17 43.66 9.72
C GLU A 78 -0.95 42.86 8.43
N TYR A 79 -1.26 41.57 8.46
CA TYR A 79 -1.18 40.66 7.31
C TYR A 79 -2.53 40.01 7.06
N ARG A 80 -2.78 39.67 5.79
CA ARG A 80 -3.83 38.76 5.36
C ARG A 80 -3.20 37.59 4.63
N VAL A 81 -3.24 36.41 5.23
CA VAL A 81 -3.04 35.17 4.48
C VAL A 81 -4.38 34.81 3.86
N THR A 82 -4.43 34.71 2.54
CA THR A 82 -5.50 34.05 1.78
C THR A 82 -4.99 32.69 1.37
N TRP A 83 -5.80 31.65 1.45
CA TRP A 83 -5.43 30.33 0.95
C TRP A 83 -6.58 29.70 0.16
N THR A 84 -6.22 28.99 -0.91
CA THR A 84 -7.15 28.27 -1.79
C THR A 84 -7.01 26.77 -1.59
N ASN A 85 -8.11 26.05 -1.39
CA ASN A 85 -8.10 24.59 -1.39
C ASN A 85 -7.81 24.06 -2.81
N LEU A 86 -6.83 23.17 -2.99
CA LEU A 86 -6.36 22.71 -4.32
C LEU A 86 -6.73 21.27 -4.67
N ASP A 87 -7.19 20.48 -3.71
CA ASP A 87 -7.36 19.03 -3.83
C ASP A 87 -8.70 18.50 -3.31
N GLY A 88 -9.53 19.35 -2.71
CA GLY A 88 -10.84 19.02 -2.15
C GLY A 88 -10.80 18.40 -0.74
N PHE A 89 -9.63 18.26 -0.12
CA PHE A 89 -9.52 17.69 1.23
C PHE A 89 -9.78 18.74 2.33
N GLY A 90 -10.00 18.28 3.56
CA GLY A 90 -10.40 19.13 4.68
C GLY A 90 -9.25 19.94 5.24
N HIS A 91 -9.09 21.18 4.77
CA HIS A 91 -7.97 22.04 5.15
C HIS A 91 -8.39 23.21 6.05
N ASN A 92 -7.52 23.66 6.96
CA ASN A 92 -7.57 25.00 7.57
C ASN A 92 -6.17 25.62 7.64
N ILE A 93 -6.06 26.88 8.06
CA ILE A 93 -4.76 27.42 8.50
C ILE A 93 -4.85 27.92 9.95
N ALA A 94 -3.95 27.43 10.79
CA ALA A 94 -3.73 27.89 12.16
C ALA A 94 -2.33 28.51 12.28
N LEU A 95 -2.18 29.54 13.12
CA LEU A 95 -0.91 30.17 13.48
C LEU A 95 -0.53 29.74 14.89
N LEU A 96 0.70 29.27 15.10
CA LEU A 96 1.19 28.74 16.37
C LEU A 96 2.21 29.65 17.04
N ASP A 97 2.36 29.53 18.36
CA ASP A 97 3.51 30.03 19.12
C ASP A 97 4.63 28.98 19.28
N ASP A 98 5.77 29.40 19.86
CA ASP A 98 6.97 28.56 20.07
C ASP A 98 6.69 27.30 20.94
N ASP A 99 5.63 27.32 21.77
CA ASP A 99 5.21 26.20 22.62
C ASP A 99 4.11 25.34 21.92
N GLY A 100 3.80 25.60 20.64
CA GLY A 100 2.75 24.92 19.86
C GLY A 100 1.32 25.45 20.10
N GLY A 101 1.16 26.54 20.85
CA GLY A 101 -0.14 27.12 21.19
C GLY A 101 -0.79 27.81 20.00
N VAL A 102 -2.03 27.43 19.66
CA VAL A 102 -2.77 28.05 18.54
C VAL A 102 -3.22 29.47 18.90
N LEU A 103 -2.66 30.46 18.19
CA LEU A 103 -2.91 31.89 18.40
C LEU A 103 -4.18 32.39 17.65
N GLU A 104 -4.27 32.09 16.36
CA GLU A 104 -5.43 32.38 15.49
C GLU A 104 -5.57 31.26 14.45
N ARG A 105 -6.79 31.04 13.91
CA ARG A 105 -7.05 30.00 12.89
C ARG A 105 -8.22 30.35 11.97
N THR A 106 -8.32 29.67 10.83
CA THR A 106 -9.56 29.58 10.05
C THR A 106 -10.34 28.29 10.36
N SER A 107 -11.58 28.22 9.88
CA SER A 107 -12.39 26.99 9.87
C SER A 107 -11.94 26.02 8.79
N VAL A 108 -12.15 24.71 9.00
CA VAL A 108 -11.91 23.69 7.97
C VAL A 108 -12.80 23.94 6.74
N MET A 109 -12.26 23.70 5.54
CA MET A 109 -12.91 23.86 4.23
C MET A 109 -12.50 22.72 3.29
N SER A 110 -13.46 22.15 2.56
CA SER A 110 -13.29 20.95 1.71
C SER A 110 -13.86 21.09 0.29
N GLU A 111 -14.11 22.31 -0.21
CA GLU A 111 -14.51 22.54 -1.60
C GLU A 111 -13.28 22.92 -2.45
N GLU A 112 -12.93 22.10 -3.44
CA GLU A 112 -11.81 22.37 -4.36
C GLU A 112 -11.99 23.73 -5.05
N GLY A 113 -10.99 24.61 -4.95
CA GLY A 113 -11.03 25.97 -5.48
C GLY A 113 -11.74 27.00 -4.59
N GLU A 114 -12.37 26.62 -3.48
CA GLU A 114 -12.82 27.58 -2.45
C GLU A 114 -11.58 28.26 -1.81
N SER A 115 -11.76 29.47 -1.26
CA SER A 115 -10.69 30.21 -0.61
C SER A 115 -11.16 30.97 0.63
N GLN A 116 -10.35 30.94 1.68
CA GLN A 116 -10.56 31.65 2.94
C GLN A 116 -9.41 32.64 3.19
N SER A 117 -9.62 33.58 4.12
CA SER A 117 -8.56 34.51 4.54
C SER A 117 -8.52 34.69 6.05
N LEU A 118 -7.34 34.54 6.64
CA LEU A 118 -7.04 34.97 8.01
C LEU A 118 -6.43 36.39 7.96
N THR A 119 -6.87 37.31 8.81
CA THR A 119 -6.30 38.66 8.92
C THR A 119 -5.85 38.91 10.36
N PHE A 120 -4.54 39.04 10.58
CA PHE A 120 -3.92 39.08 11.90
C PHE A 120 -2.87 40.20 11.98
N THR A 121 -2.48 40.58 13.20
CA THR A 121 -1.30 41.43 13.42
C THR A 121 -0.11 40.54 13.78
N ALA A 122 0.95 40.59 12.98
CA ALA A 122 2.11 39.75 13.19
C ALA A 122 2.82 40.10 14.51
N SER A 123 3.13 39.08 15.32
CA SER A 123 3.68 39.20 16.67
C SER A 123 4.91 38.32 16.80
N GLU A 124 5.96 38.77 17.49
CA GLU A 124 7.21 38.00 17.70
C GLU A 124 7.02 36.67 18.45
N ALA A 125 5.81 36.38 18.92
CA ALA A 125 5.42 35.09 19.49
C ALA A 125 4.80 34.12 18.46
N MET A 126 4.77 34.44 17.17
CA MET A 126 4.29 33.56 16.11
C MET A 126 5.46 32.77 15.51
N ALA A 127 5.46 31.45 15.67
CA ALA A 127 6.56 30.56 15.28
C ALA A 127 6.28 29.81 13.98
N GLU A 128 5.06 29.33 13.79
CA GLU A 128 4.67 28.46 12.67
C GLU A 128 3.26 28.74 12.17
N TYR A 129 2.94 28.20 11.00
CA TYR A 129 1.59 28.03 10.50
C TYR A 129 1.36 26.60 10.02
N VAL A 130 0.18 26.05 10.31
CA VAL A 130 -0.13 24.63 10.11
C VAL A 130 -1.55 24.42 9.58
N CYS A 131 -1.78 23.32 8.87
CA CYS A 131 -3.11 22.75 8.65
C CYS A 131 -3.37 21.71 9.74
N GLU A 132 -4.29 21.97 10.68
CA GLU A 132 -4.51 21.10 11.85
C GLU A 132 -4.92 19.66 11.47
N PRO A 133 -5.66 19.41 10.36
CA PRO A 133 -5.90 18.04 9.86
C PRO A 133 -4.70 17.34 9.21
N HIS A 134 -3.62 18.06 8.86
CA HIS A 134 -2.50 17.56 8.05
C HIS A 134 -1.13 18.04 8.57
N GLU A 135 -0.94 18.02 9.89
CA GLU A 135 0.20 18.67 10.56
C GLU A 135 1.60 18.16 10.17
N GLY A 136 1.72 16.91 9.70
CA GLY A 136 2.97 16.28 9.29
C GLY A 136 3.44 16.64 7.86
N SER A 137 2.57 17.25 7.06
CA SER A 137 2.87 17.61 5.67
C SER A 137 2.61 19.09 5.34
N MET A 138 1.67 19.72 6.03
CA MET A 138 1.23 21.10 5.80
C MET A 138 1.62 22.03 6.97
N ARG A 139 2.91 22.08 7.30
CA ARG A 139 3.49 22.94 8.35
C ARG A 139 4.63 23.77 7.78
N GLY A 140 4.56 25.09 7.93
CA GLY A 140 5.61 26.03 7.52
C GLY A 140 5.97 27.02 8.63
N THR A 141 7.14 27.62 8.53
CA THR A 141 7.70 28.48 9.60
C THR A 141 7.35 29.95 9.42
N ILE A 142 7.39 30.71 10.51
CA ILE A 142 7.24 32.17 10.55
C ILE A 142 8.57 32.76 11.02
N SER A 143 8.99 33.89 10.45
CA SER A 143 10.25 34.56 10.83
C SER A 143 10.11 36.07 10.82
N PHE A 144 10.86 36.75 11.70
CA PHE A 144 10.72 38.19 11.92
C PHE A 144 11.94 39.01 11.51
N GLY A 145 11.69 40.00 10.64
CA GLY A 145 12.68 40.99 10.23
C GLY A 145 13.59 40.55 9.07
N ASN A 146 14.42 41.49 8.62
CA ASN A 146 15.23 41.35 7.42
C ASN A 146 16.56 40.62 7.68
N GLU A 147 16.51 39.47 8.36
CA GLU A 147 17.62 38.53 8.39
C GLU A 147 17.78 37.94 6.99
N THR A 148 18.77 38.45 6.26
CA THR A 148 19.36 37.73 5.15
C THR A 148 19.95 36.46 5.72
N VAL A 149 19.18 35.37 5.62
CA VAL A 149 19.70 34.00 5.73
C VAL A 149 20.72 33.88 4.62
N THR A 150 21.96 34.21 4.96
CA THR A 150 23.11 33.65 4.27
C THR A 150 22.98 32.17 4.53
N GLU A 151 22.82 31.37 3.48
CA GLU A 151 23.02 29.93 3.56
C GLU A 151 24.48 29.66 3.96
N THR A 152 24.71 29.79 5.26
CA THR A 152 25.70 28.97 5.93
C THR A 152 25.04 27.61 5.95
N THR A 153 25.28 26.83 4.89
CA THR A 153 25.23 25.37 4.94
C THR A 153 26.24 24.94 5.99
N THR A 154 25.79 25.07 7.24
CA THR A 154 26.23 24.24 8.33
C THR A 154 25.66 22.89 7.93
N GLU A 155 26.50 22.05 7.32
CA GLU A 155 26.27 20.61 7.34
C GLU A 155 26.01 20.29 8.81
N SER A 156 24.76 19.95 9.15
CA SER A 156 24.44 19.57 10.51
C SER A 156 25.14 18.25 10.74
N ASP A 157 26.10 18.26 11.67
CA ASP A 157 26.88 17.10 12.15
C ASP A 157 25.97 16.20 13.04
N SER A 158 24.72 16.05 12.58
CA SER A 158 23.63 15.24 13.09
C SER A 158 23.61 13.94 12.30
N ASP A 159 23.68 12.80 12.99
CA ASP A 159 23.49 11.50 12.35
C ASP A 159 22.15 11.47 11.58
N PRO A 160 22.10 10.90 10.37
CA PRO A 160 20.88 10.90 9.55
C PRO A 160 19.74 10.14 10.23
N VAL A 161 18.50 10.58 9.99
CA VAL A 161 17.33 10.12 10.77
C VAL A 161 17.10 8.62 10.62
N VAL A 162 17.45 8.04 9.47
CA VAL A 162 17.69 6.59 9.31
C VAL A 162 19.20 6.37 9.12
N PRO A 163 19.85 5.44 9.85
CA PRO A 163 21.26 5.14 9.65
C PRO A 163 21.61 4.74 8.22
N GLU A 164 22.80 5.09 7.73
CA GLU A 164 23.25 4.68 6.40
C GLU A 164 23.64 3.20 6.34
N GLY A 165 23.18 2.52 5.31
CA GLY A 165 23.53 1.14 4.95
C GLY A 165 24.63 1.05 3.88
N PRO A 166 24.92 -0.17 3.37
CA PRO A 166 25.89 -0.36 2.28
C PRO A 166 25.42 0.25 0.95
N THR A 167 26.36 0.42 0.01
CA THR A 167 26.08 0.99 -1.31
C THR A 167 25.72 -0.10 -2.32
N VAL A 168 24.57 0.04 -2.98
CA VAL A 168 24.09 -0.89 -4.01
C VAL A 168 23.97 -0.20 -5.37
N ALA A 169 24.14 -0.96 -6.45
CA ALA A 169 23.81 -0.54 -7.81
C ALA A 169 22.46 -1.12 -8.26
N LEU A 170 21.81 -0.44 -9.22
CA LEU A 170 20.53 -0.84 -9.80
C LEU A 170 20.70 -1.09 -11.30
N ASP A 171 21.12 -2.31 -11.64
CA ASP A 171 21.38 -2.73 -13.03
C ASP A 171 20.06 -2.97 -13.78
N ARG A 172 19.62 -2.00 -14.61
CA ARG A 172 18.38 -2.11 -15.39
C ARG A 172 18.45 -3.29 -16.38
N ILE A 173 17.65 -4.33 -16.13
CA ILE A 173 17.52 -5.49 -17.03
C ILE A 173 16.37 -5.33 -18.03
N ALA A 174 15.31 -4.59 -17.68
CA ALA A 174 14.12 -4.43 -18.50
C ALA A 174 13.45 -3.07 -18.30
N GLY A 175 12.47 -2.77 -19.15
CA GLY A 175 11.56 -1.64 -18.98
C GLY A 175 10.92 -1.18 -20.29
N GLY A 176 10.08 -0.16 -20.20
CA GLY A 176 9.03 0.09 -21.20
C GLY A 176 7.67 -0.52 -20.80
N PHE A 177 7.57 -1.01 -19.56
CA PHE A 177 6.32 -1.22 -18.83
C PHE A 177 5.63 0.14 -18.57
N GLU A 178 4.39 0.17 -18.14
CA GLU A 178 3.79 1.39 -17.54
C GLU A 178 3.98 1.38 -16.02
N VAL A 179 3.60 0.29 -15.35
CA VAL A 179 3.72 0.08 -13.90
C VAL A 179 3.99 -1.41 -13.60
N PRO A 180 5.26 -1.84 -13.43
CA PRO A 180 5.56 -3.22 -13.10
C PRO A 180 5.14 -3.51 -11.65
N THR A 181 4.04 -4.25 -11.46
CA THR A 181 3.42 -4.50 -10.14
C THR A 181 4.04 -5.68 -9.40
N ASP A 182 4.46 -6.72 -10.12
CA ASP A 182 4.99 -7.95 -9.50
C ASP A 182 6.05 -8.66 -10.34
N PHE A 183 6.84 -9.52 -9.71
CA PHE A 183 7.94 -10.27 -10.33
C PHE A 183 8.06 -11.67 -9.73
N ALA A 184 8.12 -12.68 -10.60
CA ALA A 184 8.31 -14.07 -10.18
C ALA A 184 9.22 -14.85 -11.13
N ALA A 185 9.96 -15.81 -10.57
CA ALA A 185 10.72 -16.81 -11.33
C ALA A 185 10.24 -18.21 -10.90
N PRO A 186 9.70 -19.05 -11.81
CA PRO A 186 9.28 -20.40 -11.46
C PRO A 186 10.51 -21.28 -11.13
N PRO A 187 10.44 -22.15 -10.11
CA PRO A 187 11.57 -23.00 -9.73
C PRO A 187 12.05 -23.91 -10.87
N GLY A 188 13.33 -23.83 -11.22
CA GLY A 188 13.98 -24.69 -12.22
C GLY A 188 13.69 -24.33 -13.68
N ASP A 189 13.00 -23.22 -13.93
CA ASP A 189 12.58 -22.79 -15.28
C ASP A 189 13.55 -21.77 -15.92
N GLY A 190 14.24 -20.96 -15.12
CA GLY A 190 15.21 -19.96 -15.58
C GLY A 190 14.63 -18.70 -16.24
N ARG A 191 13.32 -18.62 -16.52
CA ARG A 191 12.67 -17.37 -16.93
C ARG A 191 12.36 -16.48 -15.73
N ARG A 192 12.34 -15.18 -15.98
CA ARG A 192 11.87 -14.14 -15.04
C ARG A 192 10.59 -13.53 -15.63
N PHE A 193 9.51 -13.49 -14.88
CA PHE A 193 8.22 -12.95 -15.31
C PHE A 193 7.98 -11.60 -14.62
N VAL A 194 7.39 -10.66 -15.36
CA VAL A 194 7.06 -9.31 -14.88
C VAL A 194 5.59 -9.05 -15.17
N LEU A 195 4.82 -8.68 -14.15
CA LEU A 195 3.45 -8.19 -14.28
C LEU A 195 3.47 -6.69 -14.50
N ASP A 196 2.66 -6.21 -15.44
CA ASP A 196 2.37 -4.80 -15.66
C ASP A 196 0.90 -4.52 -15.34
N LEU A 197 0.62 -3.45 -14.58
CA LEU A 197 -0.73 -3.08 -14.10
C LEU A 197 -1.83 -3.12 -15.18
N PRO A 198 -1.60 -2.75 -16.46
CA PRO A 198 -2.63 -2.78 -17.50
C PRO A 198 -3.01 -4.17 -18.04
N GLY A 199 -2.50 -5.26 -17.45
CA GLY A 199 -2.97 -6.63 -17.70
C GLY A 199 -1.96 -7.55 -18.39
N GLN A 200 -0.74 -7.11 -18.67
CA GLN A 200 0.23 -7.89 -19.42
C GLN A 200 1.21 -8.62 -18.50
N VAL A 201 1.43 -9.91 -18.78
CA VAL A 201 2.50 -10.72 -18.18
C VAL A 201 3.64 -10.82 -19.20
N TYR A 202 4.78 -10.23 -18.91
CA TYR A 202 5.97 -10.28 -19.78
C TYR A 202 6.97 -11.34 -19.31
N VAL A 203 7.75 -11.87 -20.24
CA VAL A 203 8.85 -12.80 -19.96
C VAL A 203 10.20 -12.17 -20.32
N HIS A 204 11.10 -12.17 -19.35
CA HIS A 204 12.51 -11.85 -19.47
C HIS A 204 13.36 -13.12 -19.39
N THR A 205 14.36 -13.21 -20.27
CA THR A 205 15.31 -14.33 -20.41
C THR A 205 16.74 -13.79 -20.46
N ASP A 206 17.74 -14.64 -20.66
CA ASP A 206 19.13 -14.19 -20.83
C ASP A 206 19.37 -13.54 -22.22
N ASP A 207 18.46 -13.74 -23.18
CA ASP A 207 18.38 -12.98 -24.44
C ASP A 207 17.65 -11.62 -24.26
N GLY A 208 17.16 -11.32 -23.04
CA GLY A 208 16.43 -10.10 -22.69
C GLY A 208 14.91 -10.29 -22.57
N LEU A 209 14.18 -9.17 -22.58
CA LEU A 209 12.71 -9.11 -22.57
C LEU A 209 12.13 -9.53 -23.93
N ARG A 210 11.07 -10.34 -23.95
CA ARG A 210 10.34 -10.70 -25.17
C ARG A 210 9.44 -9.55 -25.66
N GLU A 211 9.30 -9.41 -26.98
CA GLU A 211 8.46 -8.37 -27.60
C GLU A 211 6.94 -8.65 -27.43
N GLU A 212 6.54 -9.93 -27.45
CA GLU A 212 5.16 -10.36 -27.23
C GLU A 212 4.97 -10.78 -25.75
N PRO A 213 3.86 -10.38 -25.09
CA PRO A 213 3.54 -10.83 -23.74
C PRO A 213 3.21 -12.34 -23.72
N PHE A 214 3.43 -12.95 -22.57
CA PHE A 214 3.17 -14.36 -22.29
C PHE A 214 1.68 -14.66 -22.05
N LEU A 215 0.98 -13.68 -21.49
CA LEU A 215 -0.47 -13.60 -21.32
C LEU A 215 -0.86 -12.11 -21.26
N ASP A 216 -2.06 -11.79 -21.74
CA ASP A 216 -2.70 -10.47 -21.61
C ASP A 216 -4.13 -10.70 -21.10
N VAL A 217 -4.47 -10.08 -19.97
CA VAL A 217 -5.81 -10.11 -19.33
C VAL A 217 -6.45 -8.71 -19.29
N GLY A 218 -5.91 -7.74 -20.04
CA GLY A 218 -6.41 -6.35 -20.07
C GLY A 218 -7.86 -6.18 -20.53
N ASP A 219 -8.47 -7.23 -21.11
CA ASP A 219 -9.90 -7.27 -21.47
C ASP A 219 -10.83 -7.72 -20.33
N ARG A 220 -10.26 -8.26 -19.24
CA ARG A 220 -10.96 -8.70 -18.01
C ARG A 220 -10.93 -7.68 -16.89
N LEU A 221 -10.13 -6.61 -17.03
CA LEU A 221 -9.90 -5.65 -15.94
C LEU A 221 -11.04 -4.64 -15.79
N ALA A 222 -11.22 -4.14 -14.57
CA ALA A 222 -11.98 -2.94 -14.26
C ALA A 222 -11.32 -1.69 -14.87
N GLU A 223 -11.98 -0.53 -14.78
CA GLU A 223 -11.38 0.74 -15.21
C GLU A 223 -10.15 1.08 -14.34
N LEU A 224 -8.96 1.04 -14.94
CA LEU A 224 -7.66 1.28 -14.31
C LEU A 224 -7.64 2.68 -13.66
N THR A 225 -7.91 2.71 -12.36
CA THR A 225 -8.06 3.91 -11.51
C THR A 225 -7.84 3.51 -10.06
N ALA A 226 -7.26 4.41 -9.27
CA ALA A 226 -6.79 4.12 -7.92
C ALA A 226 -5.95 2.83 -7.90
N GLU A 227 -6.35 1.81 -7.16
CA GLU A 227 -5.52 0.63 -6.91
C GLU A 227 -5.72 -0.52 -7.91
N ARG A 228 -6.59 -0.32 -8.91
CA ARG A 228 -7.10 -1.40 -9.76
C ARG A 228 -6.21 -1.75 -10.95
N GLY A 229 -5.99 -3.05 -11.17
CA GLY A 229 -5.31 -3.60 -12.34
C GLY A 229 -4.90 -5.07 -12.14
N LEU A 230 -3.80 -5.47 -12.77
CA LEU A 230 -3.16 -6.78 -12.54
C LEU A 230 -2.12 -6.67 -11.42
N LEU A 231 -2.33 -7.40 -10.31
CA LEU A 231 -1.69 -7.10 -9.03
C LEU A 231 -0.71 -8.18 -8.52
N GLY A 232 -0.93 -9.46 -8.81
CA GLY A 232 -0.07 -10.53 -8.27
C GLY A 232 0.07 -11.75 -9.18
N ILE A 233 1.23 -12.43 -9.10
CA ILE A 233 1.52 -13.70 -9.78
C ILE A 233 2.14 -14.75 -8.85
N ALA A 234 1.68 -16.00 -8.97
CA ALA A 234 2.33 -17.14 -8.35
C ALA A 234 2.45 -18.32 -9.33
N PHE A 235 3.56 -19.04 -9.30
CA PHE A 235 3.75 -20.28 -10.05
C PHE A 235 3.58 -21.48 -9.12
N HIS A 236 2.91 -22.55 -9.58
CA HIS A 236 2.76 -23.76 -8.77
C HIS A 236 4.13 -24.34 -8.37
N PRO A 237 4.29 -24.95 -7.18
CA PRO A 237 5.54 -25.62 -6.80
C PRO A 237 5.97 -26.72 -7.79
N GLU A 238 5.00 -27.33 -8.49
CA GLU A 238 5.22 -28.31 -9.57
C GLU A 238 5.06 -27.73 -11.00
N PHE A 239 5.24 -26.40 -11.20
CA PHE A 239 5.00 -25.73 -12.49
C PHE A 239 5.73 -26.38 -13.68
N ALA A 240 6.94 -26.88 -13.47
CA ALA A 240 7.73 -27.56 -14.51
C ALA A 240 7.11 -28.87 -15.01
N ASP A 241 6.25 -29.52 -14.21
CA ASP A 241 5.55 -30.76 -14.55
C ASP A 241 4.06 -30.54 -14.89
N ASN A 242 3.40 -29.54 -14.28
CA ASN A 242 1.95 -29.32 -14.41
C ASN A 242 1.54 -28.03 -15.16
N GLY A 243 2.45 -27.08 -15.36
CA GLY A 243 2.20 -25.85 -16.13
C GLY A 243 1.24 -24.84 -15.51
N ARG A 244 0.86 -24.99 -14.23
CA ARG A 244 -0.17 -24.16 -13.57
C ARG A 244 0.44 -22.93 -12.90
N PHE A 245 -0.18 -21.78 -13.12
CA PHE A 245 0.16 -20.52 -12.46
C PHE A 245 -1.10 -19.73 -12.16
N TYR A 246 -0.99 -18.69 -11.34
CA TYR A 246 -2.11 -18.00 -10.74
C TYR A 246 -1.89 -16.49 -10.87
N LEU A 247 -2.97 -15.74 -11.12
CA LEU A 247 -2.98 -14.28 -11.15
C LEU A 247 -4.04 -13.73 -10.20
N ARG A 248 -3.74 -12.59 -9.57
CA ARG A 248 -4.72 -11.77 -8.83
C ARG A 248 -4.94 -10.43 -9.55
N TYR A 249 -6.18 -10.08 -9.84
CA TYR A 249 -6.51 -8.88 -10.61
C TYR A 249 -7.91 -8.30 -10.31
N SER A 250 -8.06 -7.00 -10.54
CA SER A 250 -9.31 -6.26 -10.36
C SER A 250 -10.24 -6.43 -11.57
N ALA A 251 -11.29 -7.24 -11.45
CA ALA A 251 -12.33 -7.42 -12.46
C ALA A 251 -13.48 -6.40 -12.31
N PRO A 252 -14.28 -6.12 -13.35
CA PRO A 252 -15.55 -5.41 -13.21
C PRO A 252 -16.44 -6.08 -12.16
N LEU A 253 -17.15 -5.26 -11.36
CA LEU A 253 -18.04 -5.71 -10.30
C LEU A 253 -19.06 -6.76 -10.80
N ALA A 254 -19.25 -7.83 -10.03
CA ALA A 254 -20.18 -8.91 -10.36
C ALA A 254 -21.66 -8.46 -10.44
N ASP A 255 -22.46 -9.12 -11.29
CA ASP A 255 -23.88 -8.80 -11.56
C ASP A 255 -24.80 -8.93 -10.32
N ASP A 256 -24.39 -9.66 -9.29
CA ASP A 256 -25.12 -9.91 -8.04
C ASP A 256 -24.47 -9.32 -6.76
N ALA A 257 -23.36 -8.60 -6.91
CA ALA A 257 -22.70 -7.84 -5.84
C ALA A 257 -23.53 -6.61 -5.38
N PRO A 258 -23.20 -5.99 -4.22
CA PRO A 258 -23.81 -4.73 -3.80
C PRO A 258 -23.48 -3.61 -4.82
N ALA A 259 -24.49 -2.90 -5.31
CA ALA A 259 -24.33 -1.93 -6.41
C ALA A 259 -23.58 -0.64 -6.01
N GLU A 260 -23.26 -0.50 -4.72
CA GLU A 260 -22.41 0.54 -4.14
C GLU A 260 -20.92 0.16 -4.06
N PHE A 261 -20.54 -1.11 -4.26
CA PHE A 261 -19.15 -1.57 -4.26
C PHE A 261 -18.42 -1.18 -5.56
N SER A 262 -17.09 -1.26 -5.57
CA SER A 262 -16.28 -0.68 -6.66
C SER A 262 -15.91 -1.65 -7.78
N HIS A 263 -15.54 -2.88 -7.43
CA HIS A 263 -15.03 -3.92 -8.33
C HIS A 263 -14.99 -5.29 -7.61
N THR A 264 -14.55 -6.32 -8.31
CA THR A 264 -14.34 -7.66 -7.73
C THR A 264 -12.88 -8.05 -7.91
N GLU A 265 -12.14 -8.33 -6.82
CA GLU A 265 -10.80 -8.90 -6.89
C GLU A 265 -10.89 -10.41 -7.17
N VAL A 266 -10.32 -10.83 -8.29
CA VAL A 266 -10.35 -12.20 -8.79
C VAL A 266 -8.96 -12.82 -8.62
N LEU A 267 -8.93 -13.98 -7.97
CA LEU A 267 -7.80 -14.90 -7.99
C LEU A 267 -8.15 -16.05 -8.94
N ALA A 268 -7.40 -16.19 -10.03
CA ALA A 268 -7.63 -17.20 -11.06
C ALA A 268 -6.37 -18.01 -11.37
N GLU A 269 -6.57 -19.29 -11.69
CA GLU A 269 -5.57 -20.21 -12.23
C GLU A 269 -5.57 -20.17 -13.77
N PHE A 270 -4.38 -20.30 -14.35
CA PHE A 270 -4.12 -20.43 -15.78
C PHE A 270 -3.15 -21.60 -16.03
N THR A 271 -3.19 -22.18 -17.24
CA THR A 271 -2.27 -23.27 -17.64
C THR A 271 -1.54 -22.94 -18.93
N VAL A 272 -0.22 -23.17 -18.96
CA VAL A 272 0.60 -22.91 -20.16
C VAL A 272 0.26 -23.83 -21.34
N ASN A 273 0.56 -23.37 -22.55
CA ASN A 273 0.43 -24.17 -23.77
C ASN A 273 1.39 -25.37 -23.78
N GLU A 274 1.14 -26.39 -24.61
CA GLU A 274 1.93 -27.65 -24.68
C GLU A 274 3.45 -27.47 -24.90
N ASP A 275 3.90 -26.33 -25.43
CA ASP A 275 5.33 -26.02 -25.63
C ASP A 275 5.92 -25.09 -24.56
N GLY A 276 5.12 -24.67 -23.57
CA GLY A 276 5.49 -23.77 -22.47
C GLY A 276 5.82 -22.34 -22.88
N THR A 277 5.71 -21.97 -24.16
CA THR A 277 6.19 -20.66 -24.65
C THR A 277 5.30 -19.48 -24.27
N GLY A 278 3.99 -19.73 -24.16
CA GLY A 278 2.92 -18.80 -23.80
C GLY A 278 1.74 -19.53 -23.12
N THR A 279 0.67 -18.81 -22.84
CA THR A 279 -0.57 -19.33 -22.20
C THR A 279 -1.76 -19.33 -23.17
N ASP A 280 -2.77 -20.17 -22.92
CA ASP A 280 -4.11 -20.01 -23.52
C ASP A 280 -4.96 -19.11 -22.60
N PRO A 281 -5.37 -17.89 -23.00
CA PRO A 281 -6.22 -17.04 -22.16
C PRO A 281 -7.56 -17.68 -21.80
N ASP A 282 -8.06 -18.63 -22.60
CA ASP A 282 -9.31 -19.36 -22.33
C ASP A 282 -9.09 -20.55 -21.35
N SER A 283 -7.87 -20.76 -20.82
CA SER A 283 -7.57 -21.76 -19.78
C SER A 283 -7.95 -21.34 -18.35
N GLU A 284 -8.49 -20.13 -18.20
CA GLU A 284 -8.82 -19.46 -16.95
C GLU A 284 -9.80 -20.26 -16.06
N ARG A 285 -9.38 -20.55 -14.83
CA ARG A 285 -10.18 -21.13 -13.75
C ARG A 285 -10.15 -20.20 -12.55
N VAL A 286 -11.16 -19.32 -12.44
CA VAL A 286 -11.40 -18.50 -11.24
C VAL A 286 -11.47 -19.40 -10.02
N LEU A 287 -10.72 -19.05 -8.97
CA LEU A 287 -10.67 -19.77 -7.70
C LEU A 287 -11.46 -19.02 -6.62
N LEU A 288 -11.13 -17.75 -6.42
CA LEU A 288 -11.80 -16.82 -5.51
C LEU A 288 -12.19 -15.55 -6.26
N ALA A 289 -13.32 -14.98 -5.87
CA ALA A 289 -13.80 -13.67 -6.29
C ALA A 289 -14.37 -12.98 -5.06
N ILE A 290 -13.84 -11.81 -4.70
CA ILE A 290 -14.23 -11.03 -3.52
C ILE A 290 -14.60 -9.63 -3.98
N ASP A 291 -15.81 -9.18 -3.65
CA ASP A 291 -16.28 -7.84 -4.03
C ASP A 291 -15.69 -6.79 -3.07
N GLU A 292 -15.02 -5.78 -3.63
CA GLU A 292 -14.30 -4.76 -2.87
C GLU A 292 -15.17 -3.49 -2.69
N PRO A 293 -15.40 -3.03 -1.44
CA PRO A 293 -16.20 -1.84 -1.15
C PRO A 293 -15.75 -0.58 -1.90
N THR A 294 -14.44 -0.35 -2.01
CA THR A 294 -13.85 0.83 -2.67
C THR A 294 -12.76 0.41 -3.67
N PRO A 295 -12.22 1.30 -4.52
CA PRO A 295 -11.08 0.96 -5.39
C PRO A 295 -9.73 1.16 -4.67
N TYR A 296 -9.71 1.01 -3.34
CA TYR A 296 -8.57 1.19 -2.45
C TYR A 296 -8.44 0.07 -1.42
N HIS A 297 -7.21 -0.11 -0.96
CA HIS A 297 -6.74 -1.20 -0.11
C HIS A 297 -6.96 -2.57 -0.75
N ASN A 298 -6.65 -2.65 -2.06
CA ASN A 298 -6.83 -3.86 -2.84
C ASN A 298 -5.93 -5.03 -2.38
N GLY A 299 -4.91 -4.83 -1.56
CA GLY A 299 -3.85 -5.82 -1.35
C GLY A 299 -3.15 -6.13 -2.67
N GLY A 300 -2.95 -7.42 -3.00
CA GLY A 300 -2.54 -7.80 -4.36
C GLY A 300 -1.62 -9.00 -4.46
N ALA A 301 -0.87 -9.31 -3.40
CA ALA A 301 0.15 -10.35 -3.46
C ALA A 301 -0.43 -11.77 -3.32
N ILE A 302 0.19 -12.70 -4.05
CA ILE A 302 -0.06 -14.14 -3.95
C ILE A 302 1.26 -14.90 -3.94
N THR A 303 1.39 -15.94 -3.13
CA THR A 303 2.65 -16.69 -3.01
C THR A 303 2.42 -18.12 -2.50
N PHE A 304 3.29 -19.06 -2.87
CA PHE A 304 3.22 -20.42 -2.34
C PHE A 304 4.04 -20.58 -1.07
N GLY A 305 3.45 -21.23 -0.06
CA GLY A 305 4.14 -21.58 1.17
C GLY A 305 5.04 -22.81 1.04
N PRO A 306 5.97 -23.01 1.99
CA PRO A 306 6.81 -24.21 2.06
C PRO A 306 6.02 -25.49 2.38
N ASP A 307 4.74 -25.35 2.73
CA ASP A 307 3.75 -26.41 2.91
C ASP A 307 3.02 -26.79 1.61
N GLY A 308 3.19 -26.02 0.53
CA GLY A 308 2.59 -26.26 -0.79
C GLY A 308 1.28 -25.53 -1.05
N TYR A 309 0.73 -24.81 -0.06
CA TYR A 309 -0.53 -24.08 -0.20
C TYR A 309 -0.35 -22.68 -0.79
N LEU A 310 -1.38 -22.16 -1.45
CA LEU A 310 -1.40 -20.82 -2.01
C LEU A 310 -1.90 -19.83 -0.94
N TYR A 311 -1.11 -18.79 -0.69
CA TYR A 311 -1.44 -17.68 0.19
C TYR A 311 -1.83 -16.47 -0.67
N ALA A 312 -2.85 -15.71 -0.25
CA ALA A 312 -3.30 -14.49 -0.93
C ALA A 312 -3.60 -13.37 0.07
N SER A 313 -3.19 -12.13 -0.23
CA SER A 313 -3.43 -10.98 0.66
C SER A 313 -4.56 -10.08 0.15
N TYR A 314 -5.40 -9.61 1.08
CA TYR A 314 -6.54 -8.71 0.84
C TYR A 314 -6.49 -7.58 1.88
N GLY A 315 -6.65 -6.32 1.48
CA GLY A 315 -6.83 -5.22 2.43
C GLY A 315 -8.26 -5.13 2.93
N ASP A 316 -8.54 -4.16 3.79
CA ASP A 316 -9.81 -3.96 4.50
C ASP A 316 -11.00 -3.56 3.61
N GLY A 317 -10.78 -3.34 2.31
CA GLY A 317 -11.78 -2.83 1.35
C GLY A 317 -11.76 -1.31 1.18
N GLY A 318 -10.95 -0.60 1.97
CA GLY A 318 -10.62 0.80 1.81
C GLY A 318 -11.27 1.74 2.82
N SER A 319 -11.60 2.94 2.33
CA SER A 319 -12.03 4.09 3.13
C SER A 319 -11.00 4.58 4.17
N PRO A 320 -11.11 5.82 4.67
CA PRO A 320 -10.41 6.20 5.89
C PRO A 320 -10.91 5.36 7.06
N LYS A 321 -9.98 4.81 7.86
CA LYS A 321 -10.22 4.19 9.18
C LYS A 321 -10.97 2.85 9.17
N ASP A 322 -11.10 2.16 8.03
CA ASP A 322 -11.88 0.90 7.90
C ASP A 322 -13.36 1.12 8.30
N MET A 323 -13.99 2.15 7.74
CA MET A 323 -15.37 2.56 8.07
C MET A 323 -16.16 2.98 6.83
N GLY A 324 -17.45 2.62 6.80
CA GLY A 324 -18.41 3.10 5.80
C GLY A 324 -19.25 1.98 5.17
N PRO A 325 -19.94 2.24 4.05
CA PRO A 325 -20.63 1.20 3.28
C PRO A 325 -19.67 0.07 2.92
N GLY A 326 -20.09 -1.18 3.13
CA GLY A 326 -19.25 -2.37 2.89
C GLY A 326 -18.21 -2.67 3.98
N HIS A 327 -18.23 -1.95 5.11
CA HIS A 327 -17.36 -2.20 6.26
C HIS A 327 -18.19 -2.65 7.48
N ALA A 328 -17.59 -3.48 8.35
CA ALA A 328 -18.22 -3.93 9.60
C ALA A 328 -18.65 -2.75 10.49
N GLU A 329 -19.71 -2.90 11.30
CA GLU A 329 -20.22 -1.80 12.13
C GLU A 329 -19.26 -1.45 13.29
N ASP A 330 -19.00 -2.39 14.20
CA ASP A 330 -18.13 -2.24 15.37
C ASP A 330 -17.60 -3.60 15.83
N TRP A 331 -16.31 -3.69 16.21
CA TRP A 331 -15.75 -4.82 16.97
C TRP A 331 -15.11 -4.41 18.30
N TYR A 332 -14.87 -3.11 18.52
CA TYR A 332 -14.19 -2.55 19.68
C TYR A 332 -14.87 -1.26 20.13
N ASP A 333 -15.33 -1.19 21.38
CA ASP A 333 -16.15 -0.11 21.98
C ASP A 333 -15.64 1.35 21.77
N ALA A 334 -14.38 1.55 21.38
CA ALA A 334 -13.77 2.87 21.14
C ALA A 334 -13.37 3.14 19.68
N ASN A 335 -13.47 2.14 18.78
CA ASN A 335 -13.10 2.26 17.37
C ASN A 335 -14.20 1.66 16.49
N GLY A 336 -15.00 2.53 15.88
CA GLY A 336 -15.93 2.16 14.80
C GLY A 336 -15.23 1.50 13.63
N GLY A 337 -15.93 0.61 12.93
CA GLY A 337 -15.43 -0.08 11.74
C GLY A 337 -14.84 -1.47 11.99
N GLY A 338 -14.00 -1.93 11.06
CA GLY A 338 -13.10 -3.07 11.28
C GLY A 338 -13.38 -4.32 10.44
N ASN A 339 -13.47 -4.22 9.11
CA ASN A 339 -13.45 -5.38 8.20
C ASN A 339 -12.27 -6.31 8.48
N GLY A 340 -11.07 -5.76 8.73
CA GLY A 340 -9.89 -6.56 9.09
C GLY A 340 -10.02 -7.33 10.42
N GLN A 341 -11.10 -7.12 11.17
CA GLN A 341 -11.39 -7.79 12.45
C GLN A 341 -12.66 -8.64 12.41
N ASP A 342 -13.52 -8.49 11.41
CA ASP A 342 -14.61 -9.41 11.12
C ASP A 342 -14.12 -10.58 10.24
N VAL A 343 -13.77 -11.69 10.90
CA VAL A 343 -13.42 -12.95 10.22
C VAL A 343 -14.65 -13.83 9.92
N THR A 344 -15.87 -13.33 10.13
CA THR A 344 -17.12 -14.12 10.15
C THR A 344 -18.05 -13.88 8.97
N GLU A 345 -18.22 -12.63 8.51
CA GLU A 345 -19.05 -12.32 7.34
C GLU A 345 -18.20 -11.92 6.11
N ASN A 346 -16.88 -11.71 6.25
CA ASN A 346 -16.00 -11.29 5.15
C ASN A 346 -14.55 -11.87 5.19
N LEU A 347 -13.78 -11.64 4.12
CA LEU A 347 -12.41 -12.14 3.88
C LEU A 347 -11.36 -11.01 3.74
N LEU A 348 -11.71 -9.77 4.07
CA LEU A 348 -10.88 -8.57 3.93
C LEU A 348 -9.93 -8.39 5.12
N GLY A 349 -8.95 -7.49 4.97
CA GLY A 349 -7.91 -7.17 5.96
C GLY A 349 -7.12 -8.40 6.41
N SER A 350 -6.81 -9.30 5.47
CA SER A 350 -6.41 -10.68 5.74
C SER A 350 -5.23 -11.19 4.91
N VAL A 351 -4.68 -12.31 5.36
CA VAL A 351 -3.98 -13.28 4.54
C VAL A 351 -4.79 -14.57 4.55
N LEU A 352 -5.22 -15.02 3.38
CA LEU A 352 -5.90 -16.29 3.14
C LEU A 352 -4.90 -17.40 2.81
N ARG A 353 -5.26 -18.67 3.03
CA ARG A 353 -4.46 -19.86 2.68
C ARG A 353 -5.35 -21.00 2.18
N ILE A 354 -5.19 -21.38 0.91
CA ILE A 354 -6.03 -22.38 0.22
C ILE A 354 -5.21 -23.49 -0.44
N ASP A 355 -5.82 -24.67 -0.56
CA ASP A 355 -5.31 -25.83 -1.28
C ASP A 355 -5.84 -25.85 -2.73
N VAL A 356 -4.99 -25.46 -3.68
CA VAL A 356 -5.34 -25.40 -5.10
C VAL A 356 -5.30 -26.75 -5.82
N ASP A 357 -4.83 -27.82 -5.16
CA ASP A 357 -4.83 -29.20 -5.69
C ASP A 357 -6.09 -29.98 -5.29
N GLY A 358 -6.86 -29.48 -4.32
CA GLY A 358 -8.15 -30.02 -3.90
C GLY A 358 -9.37 -29.26 -4.45
N GLU A 359 -10.56 -29.78 -4.13
CA GLU A 359 -11.87 -29.12 -4.32
C GLU A 359 -12.75 -29.45 -3.10
N SER A 360 -13.38 -28.45 -2.46
CA SER A 360 -14.29 -28.66 -1.31
C SER A 360 -15.58 -27.85 -1.40
N ASP A 361 -16.69 -28.47 -0.98
CA ASP A 361 -18.04 -27.89 -0.81
C ASP A 361 -18.65 -27.05 -1.96
N GLY A 362 -18.06 -27.12 -3.16
CA GLY A 362 -18.48 -26.41 -4.37
C GLY A 362 -17.43 -25.45 -4.90
N ASN A 363 -16.40 -25.15 -4.11
CA ASN A 363 -15.26 -24.33 -4.48
C ASN A 363 -14.26 -25.15 -5.33
N PRO A 364 -13.57 -24.51 -6.29
CA PRO A 364 -12.56 -25.16 -7.16
C PRO A 364 -11.18 -25.32 -6.48
N TYR A 365 -11.11 -25.03 -5.19
CA TYR A 365 -9.99 -25.23 -4.28
C TYR A 365 -10.52 -25.96 -3.02
N ALA A 366 -9.62 -26.46 -2.17
CA ALA A 366 -9.94 -27.01 -0.85
C ALA A 366 -9.39 -26.15 0.30
N ILE A 367 -9.96 -26.35 1.49
CA ILE A 367 -9.45 -25.79 2.74
C ILE A 367 -8.40 -26.74 3.35
N PRO A 368 -7.19 -26.26 3.71
CA PRO A 368 -6.25 -27.02 4.53
C PRO A 368 -6.84 -27.36 5.91
N GLU A 369 -6.86 -28.65 6.29
CA GLU A 369 -7.45 -29.15 7.56
C GLU A 369 -6.87 -28.48 8.84
N ASP A 370 -5.74 -27.76 8.74
CA ASP A 370 -5.08 -27.09 9.85
C ASP A 370 -5.21 -25.55 9.84
N ASN A 371 -6.01 -24.94 8.96
CA ASN A 371 -6.31 -23.50 9.02
C ASN A 371 -6.93 -23.11 10.39
N PRO A 372 -6.66 -21.90 10.91
CA PRO A 372 -6.94 -21.53 12.30
C PRO A 372 -8.42 -21.50 12.67
N LEU A 373 -9.32 -21.18 11.72
CA LEU A 373 -10.76 -21.08 11.96
C LEU A 373 -11.53 -22.37 11.67
N VAL A 374 -10.86 -23.43 11.17
CA VAL A 374 -11.48 -24.72 10.83
C VAL A 374 -12.17 -25.34 12.05
N GLY A 375 -13.51 -25.37 11.98
CA GLY A 375 -14.38 -25.86 13.06
C GLY A 375 -14.49 -24.91 14.27
N GLN A 376 -14.11 -23.64 14.13
CA GLN A 376 -14.41 -22.54 15.05
C GLN A 376 -15.58 -21.70 14.50
N GLU A 377 -15.62 -20.41 14.84
CA GLU A 377 -16.55 -19.41 14.31
C GLU A 377 -15.73 -18.44 13.44
N GLY A 378 -16.05 -18.37 12.15
CA GLY A 378 -15.27 -17.65 11.14
C GLY A 378 -15.35 -18.32 9.75
N LEU A 379 -14.71 -17.72 8.76
CA LEU A 379 -14.50 -18.30 7.43
C LEU A 379 -13.18 -19.09 7.38
N ASP A 380 -13.24 -20.30 6.83
CA ASP A 380 -12.18 -21.31 6.93
C ASP A 380 -10.92 -20.98 6.11
N GLU A 381 -11.01 -20.04 5.16
CA GLU A 381 -9.94 -19.57 4.28
C GLU A 381 -8.88 -18.71 5.01
N HIS A 382 -9.24 -18.04 6.11
CA HIS A 382 -8.38 -17.12 6.86
C HIS A 382 -7.16 -17.83 7.46
N PHE A 383 -5.95 -17.30 7.20
CA PHE A 383 -4.70 -17.70 7.88
C PHE A 383 -4.25 -16.69 8.93
N ALA A 384 -4.45 -15.41 8.68
CA ALA A 384 -4.18 -14.28 9.59
C ALA A 384 -5.04 -13.08 9.19
N TRP A 385 -5.29 -12.16 10.13
CA TRP A 385 -6.20 -11.02 9.97
C TRP A 385 -5.70 -9.79 10.75
N GLY A 386 -6.44 -8.68 10.71
CA GLY A 386 -6.07 -7.42 11.34
C GLY A 386 -5.06 -6.61 10.55
N PHE A 387 -5.05 -6.77 9.22
CA PHE A 387 -4.25 -5.96 8.28
C PHE A 387 -5.09 -4.84 7.65
N ARG A 388 -4.41 -3.81 7.12
CA ARG A 388 -5.03 -2.65 6.45
C ARG A 388 -4.99 -2.77 4.93
N ASN A 389 -3.79 -2.72 4.34
CA ASN A 389 -3.51 -2.91 2.93
C ASN A 389 -2.19 -3.71 2.75
N PRO A 390 -2.23 -5.05 2.89
CA PRO A 390 -1.07 -5.93 2.80
C PRO A 390 -0.59 -6.08 1.34
N TRP A 391 0.09 -5.05 0.84
CA TRP A 391 0.45 -4.85 -0.57
C TRP A 391 1.41 -5.90 -1.14
N ARG A 392 2.46 -6.27 -0.39
CA ARG A 392 3.44 -7.30 -0.82
C ARG A 392 3.76 -8.27 0.30
N MET A 393 3.88 -9.55 -0.07
CA MET A 393 4.31 -10.60 0.85
C MET A 393 5.20 -11.64 0.18
N GLY A 394 5.97 -12.36 0.99
CA GLY A 394 6.82 -13.43 0.48
C GLY A 394 7.45 -14.28 1.58
N PHE A 395 7.62 -15.58 1.28
CA PHE A 395 8.31 -16.49 2.18
C PHE A 395 9.82 -16.31 2.14
N SER A 396 10.44 -16.27 3.32
CA SER A 396 11.90 -16.27 3.50
C SER A 396 12.27 -17.24 4.63
N ASN A 397 13.18 -18.18 4.38
CA ASN A 397 13.60 -19.23 5.32
C ASN A 397 12.44 -20.09 5.90
N GLY A 398 11.29 -20.14 5.21
CA GLY A 398 10.08 -20.85 5.65
C GLY A 398 9.10 -20.00 6.45
N GLU A 399 9.39 -18.72 6.66
CA GLU A 399 8.55 -17.78 7.40
C GLU A 399 7.93 -16.76 6.43
N LEU A 400 6.67 -16.36 6.67
CA LEU A 400 5.97 -15.38 5.85
C LEU A 400 6.26 -13.96 6.35
N TYR A 401 6.60 -13.07 5.43
CA TYR A 401 6.73 -11.64 5.69
C TYR A 401 5.70 -10.88 4.83
N VAL A 402 4.95 -9.98 5.45
CA VAL A 402 3.93 -9.13 4.80
C VAL A 402 4.28 -7.67 5.10
N ALA A 403 4.31 -6.83 4.07
CA ALA A 403 4.34 -5.38 4.21
C ALA A 403 2.90 -4.87 4.17
N ASP A 404 2.51 -4.13 5.21
CA ASP A 404 1.17 -3.58 5.36
C ASP A 404 1.25 -2.05 5.40
N VAL A 405 0.44 -1.39 4.56
CA VAL A 405 0.55 0.05 4.30
C VAL A 405 -0.35 0.83 5.26
N GLY A 406 0.26 1.74 6.02
CA GLY A 406 -0.38 2.52 7.08
C GLY A 406 -1.35 3.59 6.58
N GLN A 407 -2.00 4.30 7.52
CA GLN A 407 -2.97 5.33 7.15
C GLN A 407 -2.41 6.76 7.18
N SER A 408 -1.58 7.13 8.15
CA SER A 408 -1.20 8.55 8.32
C SER A 408 0.08 8.78 9.11
N ARG A 409 0.63 7.75 9.76
CA ARG A 409 1.74 7.93 10.70
C ARG A 409 2.83 6.88 10.56
N TYR A 410 2.50 5.60 10.40
CA TYR A 410 3.48 4.49 10.45
C TYR A 410 3.28 3.46 9.36
N GLU A 411 4.39 3.03 8.76
CA GLU A 411 4.46 1.87 7.85
C GLU A 411 5.05 0.66 8.57
N GLU A 412 4.61 -0.56 8.22
CA GLU A 412 4.98 -1.76 8.98
C GLU A 412 5.26 -3.02 8.13
N VAL A 413 6.17 -3.88 8.64
CA VAL A 413 6.41 -5.22 8.11
C VAL A 413 6.17 -6.25 9.20
N ASN A 414 5.24 -7.16 8.92
CA ASN A 414 4.80 -8.23 9.81
C ASN A 414 5.47 -9.56 9.47
N ARG A 415 5.97 -10.24 10.50
CA ARG A 415 6.34 -11.66 10.45
C ARG A 415 5.07 -12.47 10.76
N VAL A 416 4.45 -13.01 9.71
CA VAL A 416 3.08 -13.52 9.78
C VAL A 416 3.05 -14.97 10.26
N VAL A 417 2.17 -15.22 11.23
CA VAL A 417 1.95 -16.53 11.85
C VAL A 417 0.48 -16.93 11.75
N LYS A 418 0.22 -18.24 11.71
CA LYS A 418 -1.12 -18.80 11.61
C LYS A 418 -1.97 -18.43 12.84
N GLY A 419 -3.15 -17.84 12.61
CA GLY A 419 -4.01 -17.29 13.65
C GLY A 419 -3.44 -16.02 14.30
N GLY A 420 -2.62 -15.26 13.56
CA GLY A 420 -2.12 -13.96 14.00
C GLY A 420 -3.13 -12.86 13.70
N ASN A 421 -3.33 -11.97 14.68
CA ASN A 421 -4.09 -10.73 14.54
C ASN A 421 -3.13 -9.53 14.61
N TYR A 422 -3.11 -8.69 13.59
CA TYR A 422 -2.17 -7.56 13.47
C TYR A 422 -2.74 -6.21 13.93
N GLY A 423 -4.01 -6.18 14.32
CA GLY A 423 -4.55 -5.12 15.17
C GLY A 423 -5.04 -3.84 14.46
N TRP A 424 -4.97 -3.74 13.14
CA TRP A 424 -5.82 -2.77 12.42
C TRP A 424 -7.30 -3.09 12.73
N ASN A 425 -8.19 -2.14 13.03
CA ASN A 425 -8.09 -0.67 13.00
C ASN A 425 -7.94 0.00 14.39
N VAL A 426 -7.39 -0.69 15.40
CA VAL A 426 -7.06 -0.12 16.73
C VAL A 426 -5.57 0.18 16.92
N ARG A 427 -4.73 -0.26 15.97
CA ARG A 427 -3.28 -0.05 15.91
C ARG A 427 -2.86 0.38 14.51
N GLU A 428 -1.70 1.03 14.43
CA GLU A 428 -0.95 1.39 13.23
C GLU A 428 0.53 1.34 13.64
N GLY A 429 1.26 0.30 13.24
CA GLY A 429 2.47 -0.15 13.93
C GLY A 429 2.18 -0.61 15.36
N THR A 430 3.14 -0.40 16.26
CA THR A 430 2.94 -0.55 17.71
C THR A 430 2.11 0.57 18.35
N HIS A 431 1.72 1.59 17.56
CA HIS A 431 1.04 2.78 18.04
C HIS A 431 -0.49 2.65 17.95
N CYS A 432 -1.19 3.26 18.91
CA CYS A 432 -2.65 3.17 18.94
C CYS A 432 -3.26 3.99 17.78
N PHE A 433 -4.41 3.57 17.28
CA PHE A 433 -5.18 4.26 16.25
C PHE A 433 -6.59 4.59 16.79
N GLY A 434 -7.18 5.70 16.36
CA GLY A 434 -8.49 6.17 16.85
C GLY A 434 -9.41 6.58 15.69
N THR A 435 -10.57 5.93 15.58
CA THR A 435 -11.48 6.16 14.43
C THR A 435 -12.48 7.31 14.64
N GLU A 436 -12.59 7.91 15.82
CA GLU A 436 -13.32 9.19 15.98
C GLU A 436 -12.43 10.41 15.63
N ASN A 437 -11.19 10.47 16.12
CA ASN A 437 -10.29 11.61 15.93
C ASN A 437 -8.82 11.16 15.91
N VAL A 438 -8.12 11.41 14.80
CA VAL A 438 -6.70 11.03 14.61
C VAL A 438 -5.74 11.78 15.55
N SER A 439 -6.19 12.85 16.19
CA SER A 439 -5.42 13.66 17.16
C SER A 439 -5.83 13.44 18.63
N ASP A 440 -6.84 12.60 18.91
CA ASP A 440 -7.28 12.23 20.27
C ASP A 440 -7.18 10.72 20.43
N VAL A 441 -5.92 10.26 20.34
CA VAL A 441 -5.52 8.85 20.32
C VAL A 441 -5.47 8.30 21.75
N PRO A 442 -5.96 7.09 22.04
CA PRO A 442 -5.85 6.49 23.38
C PRO A 442 -4.41 6.46 23.93
N GLU A 443 -4.22 6.76 25.23
CA GLU A 443 -2.89 6.71 25.89
C GLU A 443 -2.35 5.28 26.06
N GLU A 444 -3.24 4.28 26.12
CA GLU A 444 -2.89 2.85 26.22
C GLU A 444 -3.52 2.11 25.04
N CYS A 445 -2.70 1.47 24.21
CA CYS A 445 -3.17 0.66 23.08
C CYS A 445 -3.63 -0.72 23.57
N PRO A 446 -4.67 -1.33 22.97
CA PRO A 446 -5.00 -2.72 23.27
C PRO A 446 -3.81 -3.64 22.93
N ASP A 447 -3.50 -4.59 23.82
CA ASP A 447 -2.56 -5.70 23.58
C ASP A 447 -3.29 -6.98 23.13
N SER A 448 -4.62 -6.97 23.19
CA SER A 448 -5.51 -8.08 22.95
C SER A 448 -6.90 -7.59 22.56
N THR A 449 -7.69 -8.44 21.90
CA THR A 449 -9.10 -8.15 21.59
C THR A 449 -9.97 -8.09 22.86
N PRO A 450 -11.20 -7.55 22.81
CA PRO A 450 -12.16 -7.71 23.89
C PRO A 450 -12.34 -9.19 24.29
N PRO A 451 -12.54 -9.53 25.58
CA PRO A 451 -12.62 -10.92 26.04
C PRO A 451 -13.75 -11.76 25.41
N ASP A 452 -14.74 -11.13 24.81
CA ASP A 452 -15.84 -11.69 24.04
C ASP A 452 -15.58 -11.76 22.53
N VAL A 453 -14.67 -10.96 21.98
CA VAL A 453 -14.17 -11.09 20.61
C VAL A 453 -13.07 -12.13 20.57
N ARG A 454 -13.38 -13.33 20.04
CA ARG A 454 -12.46 -14.48 19.89
C ARG A 454 -11.74 -14.92 21.19
N GLY A 455 -12.23 -14.49 22.34
CA GLY A 455 -11.74 -14.89 23.67
C GLY A 455 -10.63 -14.01 24.26
N GLY A 456 -10.38 -12.82 23.70
CA GLY A 456 -9.24 -11.98 24.09
C GLY A 456 -7.92 -12.49 23.51
N GLU A 457 -7.86 -12.64 22.20
CA GLU A 457 -6.64 -13.05 21.49
C GLU A 457 -5.60 -11.92 21.49
N PRO A 458 -4.30 -12.21 21.58
CA PRO A 458 -3.26 -11.18 21.57
C PRO A 458 -3.08 -10.57 20.18
N LEU A 459 -3.01 -9.24 20.13
CA LEU A 459 -2.56 -8.51 18.95
C LEU A 459 -1.03 -8.69 18.81
N ARG A 460 -0.52 -8.56 17.58
CA ARG A 460 0.88 -8.84 17.26
C ARG A 460 1.60 -7.59 16.76
N ASP A 461 2.74 -7.30 17.37
CA ASP A 461 3.62 -6.21 16.94
C ASP A 461 4.36 -6.57 15.64
N PRO A 462 4.65 -5.59 14.75
CA PRO A 462 5.47 -5.81 13.57
C PRO A 462 6.96 -6.03 13.89
N VAL A 463 7.70 -6.60 12.94
CA VAL A 463 9.17 -6.75 13.05
C VAL A 463 9.94 -5.55 12.51
N VAL A 464 9.33 -4.72 11.68
CA VAL A 464 9.83 -3.39 11.29
C VAL A 464 8.66 -2.43 11.35
N GLU A 465 8.85 -1.26 11.98
CA GLU A 465 7.97 -0.10 11.80
C GLU A 465 8.82 1.14 11.52
N TYR A 466 8.25 2.14 10.85
CA TYR A 466 8.84 3.48 10.78
C TYR A 466 7.77 4.54 10.59
N PRO A 467 7.94 5.74 11.20
CA PRO A 467 7.03 6.84 10.96
C PRO A 467 7.24 7.43 9.55
N HIS A 468 6.20 8.02 8.96
CA HIS A 468 6.32 8.74 7.68
C HIS A 468 7.36 9.87 7.75
N GLN A 469 7.44 10.54 8.90
CA GLN A 469 8.39 11.61 9.18
C GLN A 469 8.97 11.47 10.61
N ARG A 470 10.28 11.72 10.78
CA ARG A 470 10.94 11.84 12.08
C ARG A 470 11.93 13.01 12.06
N ASP A 471 11.93 13.83 13.11
CA ASP A 471 12.79 15.01 13.26
C ASP A 471 12.76 16.00 12.06
N GLY A 472 11.64 16.01 11.32
CA GLY A 472 11.44 16.81 10.11
C GLY A 472 11.85 16.13 8.80
N GLU A 473 12.62 15.04 8.85
CA GLU A 473 13.00 14.24 7.68
C GLU A 473 11.93 13.20 7.35
N PHE A 474 11.59 13.09 6.06
CA PHE A 474 10.65 12.11 5.54
C PHE A 474 11.36 10.77 5.29
N ILE A 475 10.81 9.67 5.82
CA ILE A 475 11.37 8.31 5.65
C ILE A 475 10.69 7.59 4.48
N GLY A 476 9.37 7.72 4.36
CA GLY A 476 8.53 6.96 3.43
C GLY A 476 7.04 7.29 3.61
N ILE A 477 6.17 6.81 2.72
CA ILE A 477 4.71 6.96 2.83
C ILE A 477 3.92 5.68 2.52
N SER A 478 4.59 4.61 2.09
CA SER A 478 3.98 3.32 1.76
C SER A 478 5.05 2.24 1.60
N VAL A 479 5.11 1.29 2.54
CA VAL A 479 6.03 0.16 2.46
C VAL A 479 5.69 -0.79 1.32
N VAL A 480 6.70 -1.24 0.56
CA VAL A 480 6.51 -2.16 -0.59
C VAL A 480 7.14 -3.55 -0.40
N GLY A 481 7.52 -3.86 0.85
CA GLY A 481 8.00 -5.18 1.25
C GLY A 481 9.32 -5.59 0.62
N GLY A 482 9.63 -6.88 0.71
CA GLY A 482 10.93 -7.42 0.36
C GLY A 482 11.19 -8.82 0.92
N TYR A 483 12.47 -9.20 0.99
CA TYR A 483 12.91 -10.57 1.29
C TYR A 483 14.19 -10.62 2.12
N ILE A 484 14.42 -11.74 2.81
CA ILE A 484 15.74 -12.03 3.38
C ILE A 484 16.73 -12.31 2.23
N TYR A 485 17.83 -11.56 2.17
CA TYR A 485 18.89 -11.75 1.18
C TYR A 485 19.86 -12.86 1.63
N GLY A 486 19.72 -14.05 1.04
CA GLY A 486 20.48 -15.26 1.42
C GLY A 486 21.81 -15.47 0.68
N ASN A 487 22.35 -14.43 0.04
CA ASN A 487 23.50 -14.50 -0.89
C ASN A 487 24.64 -13.59 -0.37
N ASP A 488 25.90 -13.93 -0.66
CA ASP A 488 27.10 -13.17 -0.25
C ASP A 488 27.58 -12.16 -1.31
N ALA A 489 26.95 -12.13 -2.49
CA ALA A 489 27.34 -11.30 -3.63
C ALA A 489 27.23 -9.78 -3.39
N ILE A 490 26.34 -9.33 -2.49
CA ILE A 490 26.28 -7.94 -2.02
C ILE A 490 26.80 -7.86 -0.57
N PRO A 491 27.99 -7.29 -0.34
CA PRO A 491 28.59 -7.20 0.99
C PRO A 491 27.68 -6.47 1.99
N GLY A 492 27.52 -7.06 3.18
CA GLY A 492 26.75 -6.47 4.27
C GLY A 492 25.22 -6.69 4.19
N LEU A 493 24.70 -7.30 3.12
CA LEU A 493 23.27 -7.67 3.03
C LEU A 493 22.97 -9.13 3.38
N GLU A 494 23.97 -10.02 3.44
CA GLU A 494 23.77 -11.44 3.80
C GLU A 494 22.98 -11.58 5.12
N GLY A 495 21.83 -12.25 5.07
CA GLY A 495 20.95 -12.48 6.20
C GLY A 495 20.05 -11.31 6.60
N LYS A 496 20.16 -10.13 5.97
CA LYS A 496 19.27 -8.98 6.20
C LYS A 496 17.95 -9.11 5.44
N TYR A 497 16.88 -8.53 6.00
CA TYR A 497 15.64 -8.31 5.28
C TYR A 497 15.77 -7.03 4.46
N VAL A 498 15.88 -7.17 3.14
CA VAL A 498 16.00 -6.05 2.19
C VAL A 498 14.60 -5.71 1.69
N PHE A 499 14.15 -4.49 2.00
CA PHE A 499 12.81 -3.99 1.70
C PHE A 499 12.89 -2.55 1.16
N GLY A 500 11.75 -1.91 0.91
CA GLY A 500 11.72 -0.51 0.50
C GLY A 500 10.39 0.18 0.75
N ASP A 501 10.36 1.47 0.41
CA ASP A 501 9.19 2.35 0.41
C ASP A 501 8.97 2.95 -0.98
N TYR A 502 7.70 3.11 -1.35
CA TYR A 502 7.23 3.68 -2.59
C TYR A 502 7.81 5.06 -2.92
N SER A 503 7.82 5.96 -1.92
CA SER A 503 8.20 7.35 -2.05
C SER A 503 8.43 7.99 -0.69
N GLN A 504 9.53 8.75 -0.53
CA GLN A 504 9.71 9.53 0.68
C GLN A 504 8.60 10.57 0.93
N LYS A 505 8.01 11.18 -0.12
CA LYS A 505 7.02 12.27 0.04
C LYS A 505 6.14 12.54 -1.19
N GLY A 506 5.65 11.48 -1.83
CA GLY A 506 4.76 11.54 -2.99
C GLY A 506 5.41 11.92 -4.33
N ASN A 507 6.71 12.21 -4.35
CA ASN A 507 7.49 12.41 -5.59
C ASN A 507 8.20 11.10 -6.01
N PRO A 508 8.67 10.93 -7.26
CA PRO A 508 9.38 9.72 -7.69
C PRO A 508 10.79 9.64 -7.08
N ARG A 509 10.85 9.27 -5.80
CA ARG A 509 12.03 9.02 -4.97
C ARG A 509 11.68 7.97 -3.91
N GLY A 510 11.67 6.70 -4.30
CA GLY A 510 11.55 5.57 -3.39
C GLY A 510 12.84 5.34 -2.59
N SER A 511 12.72 4.59 -1.50
CA SER A 511 13.84 4.18 -0.64
C SER A 511 14.01 2.68 -0.63
N LEU A 512 15.25 2.22 -0.47
CA LEU A 512 15.58 0.83 -0.14
C LEU A 512 16.21 0.79 1.24
N PHE A 513 15.89 -0.24 2.02
CA PHE A 513 16.30 -0.42 3.40
C PHE A 513 16.78 -1.86 3.64
N ALA A 514 17.60 -2.06 4.67
CA ALA A 514 18.01 -3.41 5.08
C ALA A 514 17.96 -3.61 6.60
N ALA A 515 16.88 -4.23 7.07
CA ALA A 515 16.66 -4.60 8.47
C ALA A 515 17.49 -5.82 8.89
N THR A 516 17.82 -5.90 10.18
CA THR A 516 18.66 -6.95 10.76
C THR A 516 17.83 -7.88 11.65
N PRO A 517 17.52 -9.12 11.22
CA PRO A 517 16.60 -9.99 11.95
C PRO A 517 17.06 -10.35 13.37
N THR A 518 16.14 -10.21 14.33
CA THR A 518 16.24 -10.71 15.71
C THR A 518 15.21 -11.83 15.96
N GLU A 519 15.40 -12.61 17.03
CA GLU A 519 14.43 -13.65 17.43
C GLU A 519 13.11 -13.04 17.95
N ASP A 520 13.22 -11.98 18.74
CA ASP A 520 12.13 -11.20 19.37
C ASP A 520 12.31 -9.70 19.08
N GLY A 521 11.20 -8.96 19.05
CA GLY A 521 11.16 -7.49 18.93
C GLY A 521 11.38 -6.95 17.51
N GLN A 522 11.42 -5.61 17.42
CA GLN A 522 11.68 -4.87 16.19
C GLN A 522 13.15 -4.98 15.75
N TRP A 523 13.38 -4.84 14.45
CA TRP A 523 14.67 -5.02 13.79
C TRP A 523 15.33 -3.68 13.43
N ASP A 524 16.57 -3.48 13.87
CA ASP A 524 17.39 -2.33 13.45
C ASP A 524 17.61 -2.34 11.92
N PHE A 525 17.23 -1.25 11.25
CA PHE A 525 17.36 -1.07 9.80
C PHE A 525 18.15 0.19 9.42
N SER A 526 18.63 0.20 8.17
CA SER A 526 19.44 1.26 7.59
C SER A 526 19.06 1.50 6.12
N GLU A 527 19.10 2.75 5.65
CA GLU A 527 18.79 3.12 4.25
C GLU A 527 19.97 2.80 3.32
N LEU A 528 19.71 2.07 2.23
CA LEU A 528 20.72 1.69 1.25
C LEU A 528 21.00 2.86 0.30
N ARG A 529 22.29 3.14 0.05
CA ARG A 529 22.71 4.19 -0.87
C ARG A 529 22.80 3.65 -2.30
N ILE A 530 22.17 4.34 -3.25
CA ILE A 530 22.16 3.97 -4.67
C ILE A 530 23.37 4.57 -5.39
N ALA A 531 24.25 3.71 -5.89
CA ALA A 531 25.47 4.08 -6.60
C ALA A 531 25.15 4.86 -7.89
N GLY A 532 25.59 6.12 -7.95
CA GLY A 532 25.49 6.97 -9.12
C GLY A 532 24.20 7.81 -9.23
N ALA A 533 23.23 7.61 -8.34
CA ALA A 533 22.07 8.50 -8.21
C ALA A 533 22.47 9.84 -7.56
N GLU A 534 21.96 10.98 -8.04
CA GLU A 534 22.32 12.30 -7.50
C GLU A 534 21.80 12.49 -6.06
N SER A 535 20.71 11.80 -5.72
CA SER A 535 20.09 11.83 -4.38
C SER A 535 20.59 10.71 -3.44
N GLY A 536 21.36 9.74 -3.94
CA GLY A 536 21.67 8.51 -3.22
C GLY A 536 20.46 7.58 -2.95
N ALA A 537 19.27 7.90 -3.45
CA ALA A 537 18.03 7.12 -3.32
C ALA A 537 17.56 6.60 -4.70
N VAL A 538 16.41 5.90 -4.76
CA VAL A 538 15.88 5.35 -6.02
C VAL A 538 15.31 6.50 -6.87
N GLU A 539 15.81 6.70 -8.09
CA GLU A 539 15.36 7.77 -9.01
C GLU A 539 14.05 7.40 -9.75
N GLY A 540 13.02 7.03 -8.98
CA GLY A 540 11.71 6.61 -9.44
C GLY A 540 10.80 6.25 -8.25
N TYR A 541 9.52 6.00 -8.51
CA TYR A 541 8.67 5.31 -7.52
C TYR A 541 9.10 3.84 -7.44
N LEU A 542 9.22 3.27 -6.24
CA LEU A 542 9.49 1.84 -6.05
C LEU A 542 8.16 1.10 -5.90
N ILE A 543 7.79 0.23 -6.84
CA ILE A 543 6.47 -0.42 -6.85
C ILE A 543 6.48 -1.71 -6.01
N ALA A 544 7.55 -2.49 -6.13
CA ALA A 544 7.75 -3.75 -5.42
C ALA A 544 9.24 -4.15 -5.43
N ILE A 545 9.59 -5.15 -4.61
CA ILE A 545 10.83 -5.92 -4.74
C ILE A 545 10.49 -7.35 -5.18
N GLY A 546 11.18 -7.83 -6.21
CA GLY A 546 11.13 -9.22 -6.67
C GLY A 546 12.36 -10.02 -6.23
N ARG A 547 12.26 -11.35 -6.28
CA ARG A 547 13.36 -12.29 -6.02
C ARG A 547 13.33 -13.44 -7.03
N ASP A 548 14.48 -13.87 -7.54
CA ASP A 548 14.55 -15.03 -8.44
C ASP A 548 14.97 -16.34 -7.73
N GLU A 549 15.05 -17.45 -8.48
CA GLU A 549 15.39 -18.77 -7.96
C GLU A 549 16.82 -18.89 -7.37
N THR A 550 17.69 -17.92 -7.64
CA THR A 550 19.06 -17.85 -7.09
C THR A 550 19.13 -17.04 -5.79
N GLY A 551 18.06 -16.32 -5.44
CA GLY A 551 18.04 -15.36 -4.34
C GLY A 551 18.55 -13.96 -4.70
N ASP A 552 18.80 -13.69 -5.98
CA ASP A 552 19.03 -12.32 -6.47
C ASP A 552 17.75 -11.47 -6.35
N LEU A 553 17.90 -10.21 -5.98
CA LEU A 553 16.79 -9.27 -5.74
C LEU A 553 16.66 -8.25 -6.87
N TYR A 554 15.43 -7.80 -7.08
CA TYR A 554 15.05 -6.92 -8.18
C TYR A 554 14.17 -5.77 -7.69
N ALA A 555 14.52 -4.53 -8.01
CA ALA A 555 13.70 -3.35 -7.76
C ALA A 555 12.82 -3.04 -8.98
N LEU A 556 11.50 -3.07 -8.78
CA LEU A 556 10.49 -2.71 -9.78
C LEU A 556 10.15 -1.22 -9.60
N THR A 557 10.29 -0.41 -10.64
CA THR A 557 10.08 1.05 -10.54
C THR A 557 9.23 1.63 -11.67
N SER A 558 8.62 2.80 -11.44
CA SER A 558 7.96 3.59 -12.49
C SER A 558 8.27 5.09 -12.38
N ALA A 559 8.46 5.75 -13.53
CA ALA A 559 8.66 7.21 -13.63
C ALA A 559 8.41 7.78 -15.05
N GLY A 560 7.27 8.46 -15.24
CA GLY A 560 7.05 9.43 -16.32
C GLY A 560 7.26 8.94 -17.75
N ASP A 561 7.83 9.80 -18.62
CA ASP A 561 7.98 9.56 -20.06
C ASP A 561 8.97 8.42 -20.43
N LEU A 562 9.66 7.82 -19.45
CA LEU A 562 10.56 6.67 -19.65
C LEU A 562 9.88 5.30 -19.38
N GLY A 563 8.67 5.31 -18.81
CA GLY A 563 7.95 4.11 -18.40
C GLY A 563 8.55 3.40 -17.20
N GLY A 564 7.91 2.31 -16.79
CA GLY A 564 8.38 1.42 -15.75
C GLY A 564 9.53 0.51 -16.18
N ALA A 565 10.27 0.01 -15.18
CA ALA A 565 11.52 -0.73 -15.37
C ALA A 565 11.78 -1.73 -14.26
N VAL A 566 12.63 -2.73 -14.55
CA VAL A 566 13.11 -3.73 -13.59
C VAL A 566 14.62 -3.64 -13.52
N HIS A 567 15.14 -3.49 -12.29
CA HIS A 567 16.56 -3.36 -12.00
C HIS A 567 16.99 -4.52 -11.12
N ARG A 568 18.08 -5.21 -11.45
CA ARG A 568 18.74 -6.12 -10.51
C ARG A 568 19.48 -5.28 -9.47
N ILE A 569 19.32 -5.62 -8.19
CA ILE A 569 20.11 -5.02 -7.11
C ILE A 569 21.47 -5.73 -7.08
N THR A 570 22.56 -4.98 -7.14
CA THR A 570 23.94 -5.50 -7.22
C THR A 570 24.90 -4.71 -6.33
N ALA A 571 26.12 -5.21 -6.12
CA ALA A 571 27.14 -4.52 -5.31
C ALA A 571 27.75 -3.35 -6.10
N ALA A 572 27.96 -2.20 -5.43
CA ALA A 572 28.59 -1.04 -6.07
C ALA A 572 30.02 -1.34 -6.58
N GLU A 573 30.42 -0.70 -7.70
CA GLU A 573 31.78 -0.82 -8.24
C GLU A 573 32.82 -0.34 -7.22
N GLY A 574 33.67 -1.26 -6.76
CA GLY A 574 34.70 -1.00 -5.74
C GLY A 574 34.37 -1.57 -4.35
N GLU A 575 33.09 -1.82 -4.04
CA GLU A 575 32.68 -2.59 -2.87
C GLU A 575 32.58 -4.11 -3.17
N ALA A 576 32.28 -4.46 -4.42
CA ALA A 576 32.28 -5.85 -4.92
C ALA A 576 33.43 -6.69 -4.35
N ALA A 577 33.07 -7.77 -3.64
CA ALA A 577 33.95 -8.42 -2.67
C ALA A 577 35.32 -8.82 -3.24
N SER A 578 36.40 -8.52 -2.50
CA SER A 578 37.76 -8.96 -2.83
C SER A 578 37.98 -10.46 -2.56
N SER A 579 37.19 -11.31 -3.21
CA SER A 579 37.34 -12.76 -3.31
C SER A 579 38.50 -13.14 -4.24
N THR A 580 39.63 -12.43 -4.15
CA THR A 580 40.85 -12.77 -4.89
C THR A 580 41.30 -14.15 -4.46
N ALA A 581 41.16 -15.13 -5.36
CA ALA A 581 41.52 -16.51 -5.11
C ALA A 581 42.92 -16.61 -4.50
N ALA A 582 43.04 -17.27 -3.35
CA ALA A 582 44.29 -17.47 -2.60
C ALA A 582 45.23 -18.48 -3.32
N GLY A 583 45.60 -18.16 -4.55
CA GLY A 583 46.50 -18.94 -5.39
C GLY A 583 47.87 -19.06 -4.72
N THR A 584 48.20 -20.27 -4.27
CA THR A 584 49.40 -20.56 -3.46
C THR A 584 50.70 -20.41 -4.27
N GLN A 585 51.16 -19.17 -4.45
CA GLN A 585 52.42 -18.84 -5.11
C GLN A 585 53.61 -18.98 -4.15
N ASN A 586 54.59 -19.81 -4.51
CA ASN A 586 55.75 -20.11 -3.67
C ASN A 586 56.70 -18.92 -3.47
N ALA A 587 56.81 -18.43 -2.24
CA ALA A 587 57.93 -17.59 -1.80
C ALA A 587 59.22 -18.43 -1.70
N THR A 588 59.93 -18.60 -2.81
CA THR A 588 61.14 -19.44 -2.88
C THR A 588 62.37 -18.68 -2.37
N ALA A 589 62.69 -18.82 -1.08
CA ALA A 589 63.96 -18.36 -0.49
C ALA A 589 64.91 -19.56 -0.28
N ALA A 590 66.14 -19.47 -0.81
CA ALA A 590 67.01 -20.65 -0.96
C ALA A 590 68.05 -20.83 0.16
N THR A 591 68.21 -22.07 0.63
CA THR A 591 69.47 -22.57 1.21
C THR A 591 69.58 -24.10 1.15
N GLY A 592 70.80 -24.62 0.92
CA GLY A 592 71.21 -25.88 1.55
C GLY A 592 71.00 -27.22 0.83
N SER A 593 71.68 -27.42 -0.31
CA SER A 593 72.48 -28.64 -0.62
C SER A 593 71.89 -30.07 -0.52
N THR A 594 72.11 -30.85 -1.60
CA THR A 594 72.31 -32.33 -1.64
C THR A 594 71.24 -33.26 -1.01
N GLY A 595 70.66 -34.22 -1.74
CA GLY A 595 70.81 -34.60 -3.16
C GLY A 595 70.38 -36.06 -3.41
N THR A 596 70.57 -36.53 -4.65
CA THR A 596 70.55 -37.96 -5.06
C THR A 596 69.18 -38.68 -5.05
N ALA A 597 68.65 -38.92 -6.25
CA ALA A 597 67.58 -39.89 -6.56
C ALA A 597 68.11 -41.36 -6.42
N PRO A 598 67.36 -42.49 -6.59
CA PRO A 598 66.27 -42.65 -7.58
C PRO A 598 65.13 -43.70 -7.36
N THR A 599 64.09 -43.60 -8.21
CA THR A 599 63.30 -44.66 -8.91
C THR A 599 62.77 -45.97 -8.27
N SER A 600 61.65 -46.45 -8.85
CA SER A 600 61.13 -47.84 -8.92
C SER A 600 60.55 -48.46 -7.62
N SER A 601 59.63 -49.44 -7.63
CA SER A 601 58.87 -50.18 -8.68
C SER A 601 57.62 -50.82 -8.01
N THR A 602 56.42 -50.82 -8.60
CA THR A 602 55.82 -51.85 -9.49
C THR A 602 55.44 -53.20 -8.84
N ALA A 603 54.27 -53.74 -9.24
CA ALA A 603 53.65 -55.04 -8.88
C ALA A 603 52.95 -55.11 -7.50
N GLY A 604 51.90 -55.94 -7.29
CA GLY A 604 51.27 -56.91 -8.21
C GLY A 604 49.83 -57.31 -7.81
N THR A 605 49.19 -58.14 -8.65
CA THR A 605 47.74 -58.51 -8.61
C THR A 605 47.44 -59.87 -7.95
N ALA A 606 46.14 -60.14 -7.69
CA ALA A 606 45.42 -61.43 -7.46
C ALA A 606 44.59 -61.49 -6.14
N SER A 607 43.45 -62.20 -6.00
CA SER A 607 42.49 -62.78 -6.99
C SER A 607 41.23 -63.39 -6.31
N THR A 608 40.09 -63.42 -7.04
CA THR A 608 38.99 -64.43 -7.06
C THR A 608 37.98 -64.69 -5.89
N ALA A 609 36.69 -64.62 -6.29
CA ALA A 609 35.58 -65.59 -6.07
C ALA A 609 34.62 -65.51 -4.84
N GLY A 610 33.30 -65.68 -5.13
CA GLY A 610 32.18 -65.98 -4.20
C GLY A 610 31.67 -67.44 -4.39
N PRO A 611 30.34 -67.77 -4.46
CA PRO A 611 29.13 -66.93 -4.37
C PRO A 611 27.89 -67.56 -3.61
N THR A 612 26.69 -66.96 -3.77
CA THR A 612 25.29 -67.50 -3.50
C THR A 612 24.85 -67.72 -2.04
N THR A 613 23.57 -67.65 -1.62
CA THR A 613 22.20 -67.46 -2.24
C THR A 613 21.37 -66.40 -1.45
N GLY A 614 20.17 -65.91 -1.82
CA GLY A 614 19.32 -66.04 -3.02
C GLY A 614 17.79 -66.25 -2.72
N SER A 615 16.90 -65.59 -3.51
CA SER A 615 15.40 -65.71 -3.55
C SER A 615 14.59 -64.98 -2.44
N GLY A 616 13.41 -64.37 -2.65
CA GLY A 616 12.54 -64.15 -3.85
C GLY A 616 11.06 -64.53 -3.60
N THR A 617 9.99 -63.96 -4.21
CA THR A 617 9.84 -62.86 -5.22
C THR A 617 8.33 -62.51 -5.47
N THR A 618 8.00 -61.26 -5.86
CA THR A 618 6.80 -60.77 -6.63
C THR A 618 5.34 -61.05 -6.18
N GLY A 619 4.44 -60.06 -6.31
CA GLY A 619 2.97 -60.26 -6.42
C GLY A 619 2.11 -59.02 -6.08
N ALA A 620 1.15 -58.64 -6.93
CA ALA A 620 0.23 -57.51 -6.74
C ALA A 620 -1.25 -57.93 -6.97
N VAL A 621 -2.18 -56.94 -7.01
CA VAL A 621 -3.58 -57.00 -7.52
C VAL A 621 -4.73 -57.18 -6.48
N THR A 622 -5.29 -56.03 -6.07
CA THR A 622 -6.72 -55.63 -5.90
C THR A 622 -7.77 -56.39 -5.03
N ASP A 623 -8.50 -55.55 -4.26
CA ASP A 623 -9.97 -55.49 -4.06
C ASP A 623 -10.69 -56.23 -2.88
N ARG A 624 -11.71 -55.52 -2.37
CA ARG A 624 -12.94 -55.93 -1.66
C ARG A 624 -12.95 -56.65 -0.29
N ARG A 625 -13.27 -55.81 0.70
CA ARG A 625 -14.53 -55.83 1.52
C ARG A 625 -14.64 -56.64 2.83
N THR A 626 -15.30 -55.94 3.76
CA THR A 626 -16.32 -56.37 4.77
C THR A 626 -15.94 -56.99 6.12
N SER A 627 -16.33 -56.24 7.16
CA SER A 627 -16.88 -56.69 8.46
C SER A 627 -15.88 -57.22 9.51
N ALA A 628 -16.16 -57.12 10.82
CA ALA A 628 -17.41 -56.70 11.49
C ALA A 628 -17.16 -55.76 12.69
N ALA A 629 -18.18 -54.99 13.07
CA ALA A 629 -18.19 -54.17 14.28
C ALA A 629 -18.56 -55.00 15.53
N THR A 630 -18.31 -54.45 16.72
CA THR A 630 -18.94 -54.92 17.97
C THR A 630 -19.83 -53.80 18.53
N ASP A 631 -21.13 -54.09 18.70
CA ASP A 631 -22.12 -53.15 19.22
C ASP A 631 -22.29 -53.28 20.74
N THR A 632 -22.40 -52.15 21.45
CA THR A 632 -23.11 -52.06 22.74
C THR A 632 -23.98 -50.80 22.79
N SER A 633 -25.10 -50.87 22.10
CA SER A 633 -26.14 -49.84 21.98
C SER A 633 -27.01 -49.66 23.23
N ARG A 634 -27.63 -48.46 23.33
CA ARG A 634 -28.93 -48.06 23.99
C ARG A 634 -28.78 -46.77 24.82
N THR A 635 -29.72 -45.80 24.84
CA THR A 635 -30.96 -45.53 24.07
C THR A 635 -31.26 -44.04 24.31
N ALA A 636 -31.57 -43.14 23.36
CA ALA A 636 -32.40 -43.18 22.14
C ALA A 636 -33.92 -42.96 22.35
N THR A 637 -34.32 -41.68 22.53
CA THR A 637 -35.64 -41.10 22.20
C THR A 637 -35.48 -39.58 21.96
N GLY A 638 -35.90 -38.96 20.86
CA GLY A 638 -36.30 -39.54 19.58
C GLY A 638 -37.01 -38.57 18.62
N ARG A 639 -36.50 -38.49 17.38
CA ARG A 639 -37.23 -38.39 16.10
C ARG A 639 -38.15 -37.17 15.84
N GLY A 640 -37.95 -36.37 14.79
CA GLY A 640 -36.89 -36.37 13.77
C GLY A 640 -37.32 -35.61 12.50
N THR A 641 -36.47 -35.66 11.45
CA THR A 641 -36.81 -35.62 10.00
C THR A 641 -37.61 -34.42 9.46
N SER A 642 -37.25 -33.76 8.35
CA SER A 642 -36.52 -34.28 7.16
C SER A 642 -35.90 -33.19 6.27
N THR A 643 -34.75 -33.51 5.66
CA THR A 643 -34.32 -33.15 4.29
C THR A 643 -34.70 -31.77 3.69
N GLY A 644 -33.69 -30.90 3.53
CA GLY A 644 -33.10 -30.66 2.20
C GLY A 644 -33.59 -29.47 1.35
N ALA A 645 -32.60 -28.83 0.70
CA ALA A 645 -32.65 -28.00 -0.51
C ALA A 645 -33.22 -26.56 -0.43
N THR A 646 -32.28 -25.61 -0.54
CA THR A 646 -32.26 -24.44 -1.45
C THR A 646 -33.45 -23.45 -1.51
N ALA A 647 -33.08 -22.19 -1.24
CA ALA A 647 -33.42 -20.98 -2.02
C ALA A 647 -34.81 -20.29 -1.89
N SER A 648 -34.78 -19.00 -2.24
CA SER A 648 -35.89 -18.07 -2.50
C SER A 648 -36.81 -17.64 -1.34
N ASN A 649 -36.53 -16.44 -0.84
CA ASN A 649 -37.40 -15.61 0.01
C ASN A 649 -38.62 -15.07 -0.77
N PRO A 650 -39.87 -15.24 -0.26
CA PRO A 650 -41.06 -14.59 -0.83
C PRO A 650 -41.72 -13.58 0.12
N ARG A 651 -41.72 -12.29 -0.26
CA ARG A 651 -42.59 -11.26 0.35
C ARG A 651 -44.07 -11.55 0.06
N THR A 652 -44.95 -11.42 1.06
CA THR A 652 -46.39 -11.14 0.88
C THR A 652 -46.96 -10.31 2.03
N ASP A 653 -47.82 -9.33 1.72
CA ASP A 653 -48.47 -8.43 2.70
C ASP A 653 -49.52 -9.11 3.60
N GLY A 654 -49.72 -8.55 4.80
CA GLY A 654 -50.71 -9.02 5.77
C GLY A 654 -51.12 -7.96 6.81
N SER A 655 -51.92 -6.98 6.40
CA SER A 655 -52.33 -5.82 7.23
C SER A 655 -53.23 -6.16 8.43
N GLY A 656 -53.12 -5.41 9.55
CA GLY A 656 -53.71 -5.84 10.85
C GLY A 656 -54.33 -4.82 11.83
N ALA A 657 -53.87 -3.55 11.91
CA ALA A 657 -54.43 -2.46 12.78
C ALA A 657 -54.42 -2.70 14.33
N SER A 658 -54.68 -1.72 15.23
CA SER A 658 -54.43 -0.27 15.27
C SER A 658 -54.79 0.29 16.67
N ALA A 659 -53.95 1.16 17.26
CA ALA A 659 -54.26 2.05 18.40
C ALA A 659 -53.12 3.09 18.63
N THR A 660 -52.97 4.11 17.77
CA THR A 660 -53.47 5.50 17.95
C THR A 660 -52.81 6.32 19.07
N GLY A 661 -52.08 7.38 18.67
CA GLY A 661 -51.41 8.33 19.57
C GLY A 661 -50.82 9.54 18.82
N ASP A 662 -51.68 10.32 18.14
CA ASP A 662 -51.31 11.57 17.43
C ASP A 662 -50.71 12.62 18.40
N THR A 663 -49.94 13.65 17.99
CA THR A 663 -50.13 14.54 16.82
C THR A 663 -48.86 15.24 16.32
N ASN A 664 -48.81 15.53 15.01
CA ASN A 664 -48.15 16.66 14.29
C ASN A 664 -46.77 17.21 14.75
N GLY A 665 -45.75 17.37 13.90
CA GLY A 665 -45.57 17.01 12.49
C GLY A 665 -45.24 18.19 11.55
N SER A 666 -44.12 18.07 10.84
CA SER A 666 -43.78 18.81 9.60
C SER A 666 -42.69 18.04 8.86
N GLY A 667 -42.88 17.74 7.57
CA GLY A 667 -41.87 17.01 6.78
C GLY A 667 -40.69 17.89 6.39
N GLY A 668 -39.47 17.36 6.56
CA GLY A 668 -38.24 17.87 5.99
C GLY A 668 -37.46 16.70 5.40
N ASN A 669 -36.97 16.84 4.16
CA ASN A 669 -36.23 15.79 3.48
C ASN A 669 -34.76 15.85 3.91
N ALA A 670 -34.40 15.09 4.94
CA ALA A 670 -33.03 14.99 5.43
C ALA A 670 -32.24 13.97 4.61
N SER A 671 -31.53 14.45 3.59
CA SER A 671 -30.30 13.79 3.14
C SER A 671 -29.30 13.83 4.29
N GLY A 672 -28.80 12.68 4.72
CA GLY A 672 -27.71 12.61 5.69
C GLY A 672 -26.45 13.22 5.09
N ASP A 673 -25.90 14.22 5.76
CA ASP A 673 -24.67 14.91 5.36
C ASP A 673 -23.49 14.16 5.97
N THR A 674 -22.81 13.32 5.18
CA THR A 674 -21.68 12.49 5.61
C THR A 674 -20.36 13.25 5.43
N THR A 675 -20.21 14.35 6.17
CA THR A 675 -19.00 15.19 6.19
C THR A 675 -18.08 14.82 7.36
N ALA A 676 -17.60 13.57 7.36
CA ALA A 676 -16.44 13.16 8.15
C ALA A 676 -15.16 13.45 7.34
N THR A 677 -14.38 14.44 7.77
CA THR A 677 -13.15 14.86 7.07
C THR A 677 -11.94 14.11 7.63
N ASP A 678 -11.78 12.86 7.19
CA ASP A 678 -10.67 12.02 7.60
C ASP A 678 -9.66 11.85 6.46
N GLY A 679 -8.39 12.10 6.76
CA GLY A 679 -7.31 12.10 5.78
C GLY A 679 -7.12 10.73 5.13
N PRO A 680 -6.96 10.65 3.80
CA PRO A 680 -6.60 9.40 3.15
C PRO A 680 -5.18 9.01 3.52
N GLY A 681 -4.96 7.72 3.77
CA GLY A 681 -3.63 7.16 3.58
C GLY A 681 -3.27 7.25 2.11
N PHE A 682 -2.16 7.94 1.80
CA PHE A 682 -1.60 7.99 0.46
C PHE A 682 -0.89 6.68 0.15
N GLY A 683 -1.69 5.61 0.06
CA GLY A 683 -1.23 4.33 -0.45
C GLY A 683 -0.52 4.51 -1.79
N VAL A 684 0.46 3.62 -2.03
CA VAL A 684 1.23 3.35 -3.26
C VAL A 684 0.56 3.79 -4.57
N LEU A 685 -0.76 3.67 -4.63
CA LEU A 685 -1.57 3.69 -5.82
C LEU A 685 -2.35 5.01 -6.05
N ALA A 686 -2.34 5.97 -5.12
CA ALA A 686 -2.85 7.33 -5.37
C ALA A 686 -2.11 8.01 -6.54
N ALA A 687 -0.80 7.74 -6.68
CA ALA A 687 -0.01 8.14 -7.83
C ALA A 687 -0.08 7.15 -9.01
N LEU A 688 -0.50 5.88 -8.79
CA LEU A 688 -0.84 4.98 -9.89
C LEU A 688 -2.16 5.35 -10.58
N ALA A 689 -3.10 6.02 -9.90
CA ALA A 689 -4.19 6.75 -10.57
C ALA A 689 -3.66 7.84 -11.54
N GLY A 690 -2.53 8.49 -11.18
CA GLY A 690 -1.83 9.44 -12.04
C GLY A 690 -1.21 8.78 -13.28
N VAL A 691 -0.60 7.60 -13.14
CA VAL A 691 -0.02 6.84 -14.26
C VAL A 691 -1.12 6.20 -15.13
N ALA A 692 -2.16 5.62 -14.55
CA ALA A 692 -3.31 5.06 -15.27
C ALA A 692 -4.09 6.14 -16.04
N GLY A 693 -4.23 7.34 -15.47
CA GLY A 693 -4.76 8.52 -16.15
C GLY A 693 -3.95 8.99 -17.37
N LEU A 694 -2.67 8.60 -17.46
CA LEU A 694 -1.83 8.75 -18.65
C LEU A 694 -2.01 7.57 -19.63
N ALA A 695 -2.07 6.33 -19.14
CA ALA A 695 -2.29 5.13 -19.96
C ALA A 695 -3.62 5.21 -20.74
N ALA A 696 -4.72 5.60 -20.08
CA ALA A 696 -6.03 5.82 -20.73
C ALA A 696 -5.97 6.87 -21.86
N ARG A 697 -5.10 7.89 -21.73
CA ARG A 697 -4.86 8.93 -22.76
C ARG A 697 -3.95 8.48 -23.90
N ARG A 698 -3.15 7.41 -23.72
CA ARG A 698 -2.41 6.74 -24.79
C ARG A 698 -3.34 5.82 -25.60
N LEU A 699 -4.03 4.90 -24.93
CA LEU A 699 -4.97 3.95 -25.56
C LEU A 699 -6.14 4.63 -26.31
N GLY A 700 -6.54 5.84 -25.88
CA GLY A 700 -7.56 6.65 -26.55
C GLY A 700 -7.12 7.37 -27.83
N ARG A 701 -5.86 7.23 -28.30
CA ARG A 701 -5.34 7.97 -29.47
C ARG A 701 -5.19 7.19 -30.77
N ASP A 702 -5.16 5.86 -30.73
CA ASP A 702 -4.97 4.99 -31.91
C ASP A 702 -6.29 4.30 -32.37
N LYS A 703 -7.36 5.09 -32.50
CA LYS A 703 -8.67 4.67 -33.05
C LYS A 703 -9.24 5.70 -34.04
#